data_AF-A0A8T7CIE9-F1
#
_entry.id   AF-A0A8T7CIE9-F1
#
_cell.length_a   1.000
_cell.length_b   1.000
_cell.length_c   1.000
_cell.angle_alpha   90.00
_cell.angle_beta   90.00
_cell.angle_gamma   90.00
#
_symmetry.space_group_name_H-M   'P 1'
#
loop_
_entity.id
_entity.type
_entity.pdbx_description
1 polymer ?
#
loop_
_entity_poly.entity_id
_entity_poly.type
_entity_poly.pdbx_seq_one_letter_code
_entity_poly.pdbx_strand_id
1 'polypeptide(L)'
;MLQCSGEGGSASKAVSVTVMPEQGFSFVASQSSVDQGESVTLLWDATEFDSCRASGDWSGNKAVNGQEVVGPLQASSSFVLSCTGSAGTVEEVVNVSINGQASMDFSVDRTTIESGESANLLWSATSVDNCFASDGWSGSRATSGQESTGPLQNSTTFTLTCSAPGVSLSESVTVAVRQSNGSFSLQGAVDSSLVDNAGSNKVYVYAGDVIPDDYDGDAGDPIATIPVIQQQAACGWDYGLPDQVQDGTYTIAFTNDAANDTPGVNDTLQFSGATTVSVSGGIAVHDFPASSIIRVGPTRNYTSLAQASQVANSGDVVEIDAGTYVDDISVWRQDNVTLRGINGRAHMRADAIIPFQGGNDQKNGKGIIVTRGDNLRIENLEFSNASVPDRNGAGIRAEGGALTICNGYFHDNENGLLGSGSSVVIEYSEFSNNGNGDGLTHNIYIDGGQRFTFRSSYSHHARVGHNLKSRAAENFVLHSRVMDEATGNSSYVIDIPNGGLTYIIGNLIQQGPQAENSIAVRFGAEGLLGGRTHNLYIVNNSIVNDRQSGNFITIAAGALTSTVSNNIFVGNGSLINGPAVVSGNLQTSSPGFVDIDNYDYRLTGASAAIDAGVTPGSGDGFPLLPARQYVHPADAELRPQNGTVDAGAYEYSP
;
A
#
# COMPACT_ATOMS: atom_id res chain seq x y z
N MET A 1 -26.34 5.49 38.48
CA MET A 1 -26.33 5.73 39.93
C MET A 1 -26.11 4.40 40.62
N LEU A 2 -25.13 4.29 41.50
CA LEU A 2 -24.88 3.08 42.30
C LEU A 2 -25.42 3.33 43.72
N GLN A 3 -26.21 2.38 44.24
CA GLN A 3 -26.74 2.41 45.60
C GLN A 3 -26.32 1.16 46.36
N CYS A 4 -25.82 1.36 47.58
CA CYS A 4 -25.51 0.28 48.51
C CYS A 4 -26.21 0.56 49.85
N SER A 5 -26.75 -0.49 50.48
CA SER A 5 -27.43 -0.40 51.76
C SER A 5 -26.97 -1.50 52.73
N GLY A 6 -26.97 -1.18 54.02
CA GLY A 6 -26.70 -2.10 55.12
C GLY A 6 -27.25 -1.56 56.45
N GLU A 7 -27.02 -2.27 57.55
CA GLU A 7 -27.57 -1.95 58.89
C GLU A 7 -27.23 -0.52 59.38
N GLY A 8 -26.17 0.09 58.86
CA GLY A 8 -25.77 1.47 59.17
C GLY A 8 -26.41 2.57 58.30
N GLY A 9 -27.33 2.22 57.38
CA GLY A 9 -28.00 3.17 56.47
C GLY A 9 -27.65 2.95 55.00
N SER A 10 -28.13 3.85 54.15
CA SER A 10 -27.91 3.81 52.70
C SER A 10 -27.01 4.95 52.24
N ALA A 11 -26.06 4.65 51.35
CA ALA A 11 -25.29 5.65 50.64
C ALA A 11 -25.51 5.48 49.12
N SER A 12 -25.67 6.61 48.44
CA SER A 12 -25.81 6.66 46.98
C SER A 12 -24.76 7.59 46.40
N LYS A 13 -24.13 7.17 45.30
CA LYS A 13 -23.29 8.05 44.47
C LYS A 13 -23.81 8.03 43.04
N ALA A 14 -24.02 9.22 42.49
CA ALA A 14 -24.33 9.41 41.09
C ALA A 14 -23.12 10.02 40.39
N VAL A 15 -22.86 9.56 39.17
CA VAL A 15 -22.06 10.27 38.17
C VAL A 15 -23.07 10.79 37.15
N SER A 16 -23.08 12.10 36.95
CA SER A 16 -23.81 12.74 35.87
C SER A 16 -22.88 12.81 34.65
N VAL A 17 -23.27 12.16 33.57
CA VAL A 17 -22.68 12.37 32.23
C VAL A 17 -23.58 13.35 31.53
N THR A 18 -23.09 14.57 31.31
CA THR A 18 -23.75 15.53 30.42
C THR A 18 -23.25 15.23 29.02
N VAL A 19 -24.12 14.68 28.16
CA VAL A 19 -23.84 14.67 26.71
C VAL A 19 -24.07 16.09 26.24
N MET A 20 -22.99 16.79 25.90
CA MET A 20 -23.09 18.10 25.27
C MET A 20 -23.60 17.93 23.84
N PRO A 21 -24.47 18.82 23.34
CA PRO A 21 -24.88 18.78 21.94
C PRO A 21 -23.66 18.93 21.03
N GLU A 22 -23.66 18.20 19.93
CA GLU A 22 -22.70 18.33 18.83
C GLU A 22 -22.81 19.75 18.24
N GLN A 23 -21.80 20.60 18.50
CA GLN A 23 -21.38 21.82 17.79
C GLN A 23 -20.42 22.64 18.68
N GLY A 24 -19.39 23.33 18.18
CA GLY A 24 -18.82 23.40 16.84
C GLY A 24 -17.39 23.93 16.97
N PHE A 25 -16.42 23.13 16.51
CA PHE A 25 -15.10 23.63 16.17
C PHE A 25 -15.12 23.81 14.65
N SER A 26 -15.02 25.05 14.19
CA SER A 26 -14.95 25.34 12.76
C SER A 26 -13.68 26.12 12.49
N PHE A 27 -12.93 25.70 11.50
CA PHE A 27 -11.78 26.40 10.99
C PHE A 27 -11.80 26.26 9.48
N VAL A 28 -12.03 27.36 8.78
CA VAL A 28 -12.22 27.39 7.33
C VAL A 28 -11.45 28.55 6.73
N ALA A 29 -11.03 28.40 5.48
CA ALA A 29 -10.58 29.53 4.67
C ALA A 29 -11.77 30.12 3.90
N SER A 30 -11.73 31.43 3.65
CA SER A 30 -12.69 32.11 2.76
C SER A 30 -12.66 31.53 1.35
N GLN A 31 -11.51 30.99 0.94
CA GLN A 31 -11.28 30.31 -0.34
C GLN A 31 -10.27 29.18 -0.11
N SER A 32 -10.54 28.00 -0.65
CA SER A 32 -9.60 26.87 -0.61
C SER A 32 -8.49 26.96 -1.67
N SER A 33 -8.59 27.93 -2.58
CA SER A 33 -7.61 28.18 -3.64
C SER A 33 -7.61 29.66 -4.03
N VAL A 34 -6.43 30.27 -4.19
CA VAL A 34 -6.25 31.68 -4.57
C VAL A 34 -5.17 31.84 -5.63
N ASP A 35 -5.13 32.94 -6.37
CA ASP A 35 -4.03 33.19 -7.32
C ASP A 35 -2.74 33.56 -6.56
N GLN A 36 -1.57 33.34 -7.18
CA GLN A 36 -0.30 33.70 -6.55
C GLN A 36 -0.26 35.19 -6.21
N GLY A 37 0.10 35.51 -4.97
CA GLY A 37 0.13 36.87 -4.47
C GLY A 37 -1.19 37.36 -3.87
N GLU A 38 -2.24 36.54 -3.88
CA GLU A 38 -3.49 36.85 -3.18
C GLU A 38 -3.44 36.42 -1.71
N SER A 39 -4.28 37.05 -0.91
CA SER A 39 -4.47 36.71 0.50
C SER A 39 -5.80 36.01 0.70
N VAL A 40 -5.85 35.15 1.72
CA VAL A 40 -7.06 34.42 2.11
C VAL A 40 -7.41 34.75 3.56
N THR A 41 -8.70 34.82 3.88
CA THR A 41 -9.16 35.03 5.24
C THR A 41 -9.44 33.67 5.88
N LEU A 42 -8.68 33.32 6.90
CA LEU A 42 -9.00 32.22 7.79
C LEU A 42 -10.07 32.67 8.78
N LEU A 43 -11.11 31.86 8.98
CA LEU A 43 -12.21 32.11 9.91
C LEU A 43 -12.35 30.91 10.83
N TRP A 44 -12.43 31.16 12.14
CA TRP A 44 -12.66 30.10 13.11
C TRP A 44 -13.65 30.49 14.20
N ASP A 45 -14.41 29.48 14.62
CA ASP A 45 -15.26 29.49 15.79
C ASP A 45 -14.87 28.29 16.67
N ALA A 46 -14.34 28.60 17.85
CA ALA A 46 -13.94 27.65 18.88
C ALA A 46 -14.45 28.15 20.25
N THR A 47 -15.69 28.64 20.29
CA THR A 47 -16.37 29.22 21.46
C THR A 47 -16.29 28.40 22.75
N GLU A 48 -16.14 27.08 22.67
CA GLU A 48 -16.10 26.15 23.82
C GLU A 48 -14.67 25.82 24.30
N PHE A 49 -13.64 26.43 23.71
CA PHE A 49 -12.24 26.23 24.09
C PHE A 49 -11.70 27.40 24.91
N ASP A 50 -10.68 27.13 25.75
CA ASP A 50 -10.09 28.14 26.63
C ASP A 50 -8.98 28.94 25.93
N SER A 51 -8.31 28.34 24.95
CA SER A 51 -7.20 28.95 24.22
C SER A 51 -6.98 28.30 22.86
N CYS A 52 -6.49 29.06 21.89
CA CYS A 52 -6.12 28.56 20.56
C CYS A 52 -4.70 29.01 20.18
N ARG A 53 -3.99 28.16 19.44
CA ARG A 53 -2.64 28.41 18.94
C ARG A 53 -2.53 27.99 17.48
N ALA A 54 -2.03 28.90 16.65
CA ALA A 54 -1.74 28.67 15.25
C ALA A 54 -0.34 28.05 15.05
N SER A 55 -0.23 27.18 14.05
CA SER A 55 1.02 26.58 13.54
C SER A 55 0.89 26.24 12.04
N GLY A 56 1.99 25.84 11.40
CA GLY A 56 2.08 25.73 9.93
C GLY A 56 2.57 27.04 9.32
N ASP A 57 1.95 27.49 8.24
CA ASP A 57 2.30 28.72 7.50
C ASP A 57 1.77 30.01 8.13
N TRP A 58 1.40 29.92 9.41
CA TRP A 58 0.99 31.02 10.28
C TRP A 58 1.33 30.65 11.73
N SER A 59 1.31 31.63 12.64
CA SER A 59 1.75 31.38 14.01
C SER A 59 1.10 32.28 15.05
N GLY A 60 1.29 31.90 16.31
CA GLY A 60 0.95 32.70 17.48
C GLY A 60 -0.33 32.26 18.17
N ASN A 61 -0.59 32.85 19.34
CA ASN A 61 -1.81 32.60 20.09
C ASN A 61 -2.98 33.32 19.42
N LYS A 62 -4.08 32.61 19.22
CA LYS A 62 -5.31 33.13 18.61
C LYS A 62 -6.41 33.23 19.67
N ALA A 63 -7.28 34.22 19.50
CA ALA A 63 -8.54 34.24 20.25
C ALA A 63 -9.35 32.99 19.91
N VAL A 64 -10.21 32.57 20.83
CA VAL A 64 -11.04 31.36 20.65
C VAL A 64 -12.06 31.50 19.52
N ASN A 65 -12.39 32.73 19.12
CA ASN A 65 -13.11 33.03 17.88
C ASN A 65 -12.40 34.16 17.16
N GLY A 66 -12.32 34.09 15.84
CA GLY A 66 -11.66 35.14 15.10
C GLY A 66 -11.58 34.90 13.60
N GLN A 67 -11.03 35.90 12.95
CA GLN A 67 -10.61 35.81 11.56
C GLN A 67 -9.23 36.43 11.42
N GLU A 68 -8.42 35.90 10.50
CA GLU A 68 -7.10 36.42 10.18
C GLU A 68 -6.86 36.32 8.69
N VAL A 69 -6.41 37.42 8.09
CA VAL A 69 -5.98 37.43 6.70
C VAL A 69 -4.54 36.93 6.65
N VAL A 70 -4.30 35.86 5.90
CA VAL A 70 -2.98 35.29 5.65
C VAL A 70 -2.60 35.46 4.17
N GLY A 71 -1.31 35.67 3.91
CA GLY A 71 -0.79 36.03 2.59
C GLY A 71 -0.14 37.42 2.55
N PRO A 72 0.27 37.92 1.36
CA PRO A 72 0.04 37.33 0.04
C PRO A 72 0.75 35.99 -0.13
N LEU A 73 -0.01 34.95 -0.47
CA LEU A 73 0.49 33.57 -0.56
C LEU A 73 1.30 33.39 -1.84
N GLN A 74 2.53 32.88 -1.70
CA GLN A 74 3.45 32.65 -2.82
C GLN A 74 3.52 31.18 -3.24
N ALA A 75 3.02 30.29 -2.40
CA ALA A 75 2.92 28.86 -2.61
C ALA A 75 1.66 28.35 -1.90
N SER A 76 1.20 27.15 -2.27
CA SER A 76 0.16 26.48 -1.50
C SER A 76 0.59 26.36 -0.03
N SER A 77 -0.31 26.68 0.89
CA SER A 77 0.00 26.82 2.31
C SER A 77 -0.95 26.02 3.20
N SER A 78 -0.42 25.53 4.32
CA SER A 78 -1.14 24.77 5.34
C SER A 78 -1.22 25.56 6.63
N PHE A 79 -2.43 25.82 7.10
CA PHE A 79 -2.70 26.54 8.33
C PHE A 79 -3.31 25.58 9.34
N VAL A 80 -2.66 25.44 10.50
CA VAL A 80 -3.11 24.57 11.59
C VAL A 80 -3.62 25.42 12.76
N LEU A 81 -4.82 25.13 13.28
CA LEU A 81 -5.35 25.74 14.50
C LEU A 81 -5.57 24.68 15.58
N SER A 82 -4.81 24.76 16.67
CA SER A 82 -4.96 23.89 17.85
C SER A 82 -5.63 24.65 18.98
N CYS A 83 -6.81 24.21 19.42
CA CYS A 83 -7.54 24.80 20.53
C CYS A 83 -7.66 23.83 21.71
N THR A 84 -7.38 24.31 22.92
CA THR A 84 -7.39 23.52 24.16
C THR A 84 -8.46 24.03 25.10
N GLY A 85 -9.26 23.12 25.64
CA GLY A 85 -10.26 23.39 26.66
C GLY A 85 -10.35 22.27 27.70
N SER A 86 -11.31 22.39 28.60
CA SER A 86 -11.53 21.41 29.69
C SER A 86 -11.76 19.95 29.24
N ALA A 87 -12.18 19.75 27.98
CA ALA A 87 -12.43 18.43 27.38
C ALA A 87 -11.21 17.84 26.63
N GLY A 88 -10.11 18.58 26.49
CA GLY A 88 -8.92 18.18 25.73
C GLY A 88 -8.51 19.21 24.68
N THR A 89 -7.62 18.80 23.77
CA THR A 89 -7.13 19.61 22.64
C THR A 89 -7.70 19.08 21.33
N VAL A 90 -8.18 19.99 20.49
CA VAL A 90 -8.63 19.71 19.11
C VAL A 90 -7.75 20.51 18.16
N GLU A 91 -7.40 19.90 17.03
CA GLU A 91 -6.60 20.51 15.98
C GLU A 91 -7.32 20.35 14.64
N GLU A 92 -7.39 21.42 13.85
CA GLU A 92 -7.90 21.39 12.48
C GLU A 92 -6.89 22.03 11.54
N VAL A 93 -6.89 21.55 10.30
CA VAL A 93 -5.97 22.00 9.25
C VAL A 93 -6.76 22.54 8.07
N VAL A 94 -6.43 23.75 7.65
CA VAL A 94 -6.95 24.38 6.44
C VAL A 94 -5.81 24.52 5.45
N ASN A 95 -5.94 23.83 4.31
CA ASN A 95 -5.01 23.97 3.20
C ASN A 95 -5.58 24.95 2.16
N VAL A 96 -4.74 25.88 1.69
CA VAL A 96 -5.09 26.82 0.63
C VAL A 96 -4.10 26.63 -0.51
N SER A 97 -4.59 26.21 -1.67
CA SER A 97 -3.76 26.00 -2.85
C SER A 97 -3.58 27.28 -3.66
N ILE A 98 -2.47 27.37 -4.41
CA ILE A 98 -2.29 28.42 -5.40
C ILE A 98 -2.79 27.95 -6.77
N ASN A 99 -3.73 28.69 -7.36
CA ASN A 99 -4.24 28.43 -8.69
C ASN A 99 -3.11 28.51 -9.72
N GLY A 100 -2.99 27.45 -10.52
CA GLY A 100 -1.96 27.39 -11.55
C GLY A 100 -0.54 27.39 -11.00
N GLN A 101 -0.33 26.99 -9.73
CA GLN A 101 1.01 26.68 -9.25
C GLN A 101 1.61 25.58 -10.13
N ALA A 102 2.87 25.77 -10.54
CA ALA A 102 3.57 24.77 -11.30
C ALA A 102 3.63 23.46 -10.51
N SER A 103 3.28 22.37 -11.18
CA SER A 103 3.42 21.01 -10.67
C SER A 103 4.03 20.15 -11.76
N MET A 104 4.65 19.06 -11.35
CA MET A 104 5.21 18.04 -12.22
C MET A 104 4.91 16.70 -11.58
N ASP A 105 4.53 15.74 -12.41
CA ASP A 105 4.55 14.33 -12.10
C ASP A 105 5.52 13.70 -13.09
N PHE A 106 6.59 13.07 -12.60
CA PHE A 106 7.50 12.27 -13.40
C PHE A 106 7.60 10.85 -12.84
N SER A 107 7.23 9.88 -13.66
CA SER A 107 7.10 8.48 -13.26
C SER A 107 7.65 7.55 -14.34
N VAL A 108 7.77 6.28 -13.99
CA VAL A 108 8.11 5.22 -14.94
C VAL A 108 7.12 4.08 -14.79
N ASP A 109 6.71 3.46 -15.90
CA ASP A 109 5.83 2.29 -15.89
C ASP A 109 6.46 1.07 -15.19
N ARG A 110 7.79 0.95 -15.26
CA ARG A 110 8.60 -0.09 -14.65
C ARG A 110 9.82 0.52 -14.00
N THR A 111 9.83 0.55 -12.67
CA THR A 111 11.02 0.87 -11.87
C THR A 111 12.05 -0.26 -11.89
N THR A 112 11.70 -1.42 -12.45
CA THR A 112 12.62 -2.55 -12.64
C THR A 112 12.30 -3.31 -13.93
N ILE A 113 13.30 -3.55 -14.76
CA ILE A 113 13.21 -4.28 -16.03
C ILE A 113 14.34 -5.32 -16.15
N GLU A 114 14.22 -6.30 -17.04
CA GLU A 114 15.35 -7.19 -17.35
C GLU A 114 16.34 -6.53 -18.32
N SER A 115 17.57 -7.02 -18.37
CA SER A 115 18.64 -6.46 -19.19
C SER A 115 18.33 -6.62 -20.67
N GLY A 116 18.41 -5.50 -21.38
CA GLY A 116 17.97 -5.39 -22.76
C GLY A 116 16.48 -5.11 -22.92
N GLU A 117 15.70 -5.06 -21.84
CA GLU A 117 14.35 -4.49 -21.89
C GLU A 117 14.41 -2.97 -21.76
N SER A 118 13.33 -2.28 -22.16
CA SER A 118 13.15 -0.85 -21.96
C SER A 118 12.09 -0.59 -20.90
N ALA A 119 12.02 0.58 -20.28
CA ALA A 119 10.83 1.08 -19.59
C ALA A 119 10.24 2.27 -20.36
N ASN A 120 9.05 2.75 -19.98
CA ASN A 120 8.51 4.02 -20.47
C ASN A 120 8.47 5.03 -19.33
N LEU A 121 9.14 6.14 -19.56
CA LEU A 121 9.06 7.35 -18.75
C LEU A 121 7.74 8.06 -19.09
N LEU A 122 7.00 8.50 -18.08
CA LEU A 122 5.77 9.26 -18.23
C LEU A 122 5.86 10.55 -17.42
N TRP A 123 5.56 11.68 -18.04
CA TRP A 123 5.53 12.96 -17.33
C TRP A 123 4.35 13.84 -17.71
N SER A 124 3.91 14.63 -16.75
CA SER A 124 2.94 15.70 -16.93
C SER A 124 3.30 16.86 -16.01
N ALA A 125 3.62 18.00 -16.59
CA ALA A 125 3.91 19.22 -15.87
C ALA A 125 2.93 20.32 -16.29
N THR A 126 2.39 21.03 -15.32
CA THR A 126 1.44 22.13 -15.52
C THR A 126 2.06 23.46 -15.10
N SER A 127 1.61 24.56 -15.71
CA SER A 127 2.12 25.92 -15.46
C SER A 127 3.65 26.07 -15.56
N VAL A 128 4.25 25.30 -16.48
CA VAL A 128 5.66 25.39 -16.89
C VAL A 128 5.73 25.65 -18.40
N ASP A 129 6.81 26.28 -18.87
CA ASP A 129 6.97 26.63 -20.29
C ASP A 129 7.78 25.59 -21.08
N ASN A 130 8.71 24.91 -20.42
CA ASN A 130 9.64 23.98 -21.06
C ASN A 130 10.12 22.92 -20.06
N CYS A 131 10.46 21.74 -20.58
CA CYS A 131 11.10 20.69 -19.80
C CYS A 131 12.39 20.23 -20.48
N PHE A 132 13.37 19.83 -19.68
CA PHE A 132 14.66 19.37 -20.16
C PHE A 132 15.04 18.07 -19.46
N ALA A 133 15.33 17.04 -20.26
CA ALA A 133 15.80 15.75 -19.80
C ALA A 133 17.32 15.79 -19.54
N SER A 134 17.76 15.16 -18.46
CA SER A 134 19.17 14.92 -18.11
C SER A 134 19.39 13.54 -17.51
N ASP A 135 20.66 13.15 -17.36
CA ASP A 135 21.14 11.84 -16.90
C ASP A 135 20.95 10.71 -17.92
N GLY A 136 20.08 9.74 -17.67
CA GLY A 136 19.82 8.57 -18.52
C GLY A 136 19.27 8.86 -19.91
N TRP A 137 19.00 10.13 -20.20
CA TRP A 137 18.40 10.66 -21.40
C TRP A 137 18.78 12.14 -21.55
N SER A 138 18.45 12.76 -22.68
CA SER A 138 18.85 14.15 -22.93
C SER A 138 17.89 14.91 -23.83
N GLY A 139 17.92 16.24 -23.68
CA GLY A 139 17.31 17.21 -24.61
C GLY A 139 15.96 17.76 -24.14
N SER A 140 15.41 18.67 -24.94
CA SER A 140 14.12 19.31 -24.65
C SER A 140 12.97 18.30 -24.74
N ARG A 141 12.02 18.40 -23.81
CA ARG A 141 10.78 17.63 -23.76
C ARG A 141 9.58 18.58 -23.72
N ALA A 142 8.48 18.14 -24.30
CA ALA A 142 7.20 18.81 -24.11
C ALA A 142 6.81 18.77 -22.62
N THR A 143 5.91 19.66 -22.21
CA THR A 143 5.47 19.74 -20.80
C THR A 143 4.63 18.55 -20.36
N SER A 144 4.18 17.70 -21.29
CA SER A 144 3.64 16.36 -21.00
C SER A 144 4.06 15.40 -22.10
N GLY A 145 4.19 14.12 -21.76
CA GLY A 145 4.56 13.11 -22.73
C GLY A 145 4.91 11.76 -22.10
N GLN A 146 5.24 10.83 -22.98
CA GLN A 146 5.86 9.57 -22.61
C GLN A 146 7.03 9.29 -23.55
N GLU A 147 8.06 8.62 -23.06
CA GLU A 147 9.19 8.20 -23.88
C GLU A 147 9.76 6.88 -23.36
N SER A 148 10.03 5.97 -24.30
CA SER A 148 10.74 4.76 -23.96
C SER A 148 12.18 5.08 -23.60
N THR A 149 12.70 4.47 -22.54
CA THR A 149 14.12 4.54 -22.17
C THR A 149 15.02 3.92 -23.24
N GLY A 150 14.45 3.18 -24.20
CA GLY A 150 15.19 2.22 -25.01
C GLY A 150 15.67 1.04 -24.15
N PRO A 151 16.24 -0.01 -24.78
CA PRO A 151 16.74 -1.17 -24.06
C PRO A 151 17.87 -0.76 -23.13
N LEU A 152 17.68 -0.91 -21.82
CA LEU A 152 18.69 -0.62 -20.82
C LEU A 152 19.46 -1.88 -20.48
N GLN A 153 20.78 -1.76 -20.52
CA GLN A 153 21.68 -2.79 -20.05
C GLN A 153 21.99 -2.62 -18.56
N ASN A 154 21.89 -1.40 -18.04
CA ASN A 154 22.25 -1.03 -16.68
C ASN A 154 21.15 -0.18 -16.05
N SER A 155 21.03 -0.28 -14.72
CA SER A 155 20.14 0.59 -13.95
C SER A 155 20.46 2.04 -14.27
N THR A 156 19.46 2.80 -14.70
CA THR A 156 19.64 4.14 -15.24
C THR A 156 18.67 5.11 -14.58
N THR A 157 19.19 6.21 -14.05
CA THR A 157 18.39 7.32 -13.52
C THR A 157 18.08 8.31 -14.65
N PHE A 158 16.81 8.68 -14.77
CA PHE A 158 16.33 9.68 -15.70
C PHE A 158 15.86 10.88 -14.89
N THR A 159 16.27 12.08 -15.26
CA THR A 159 15.84 13.31 -14.59
C THR A 159 15.11 14.22 -15.55
N LEU A 160 14.00 14.81 -15.12
CA LEU A 160 13.26 15.82 -15.86
C LEU A 160 13.23 17.11 -15.06
N THR A 161 13.71 18.20 -15.67
CA THR A 161 13.61 19.54 -15.09
C THR A 161 12.66 20.40 -15.93
N CYS A 162 11.55 20.82 -15.34
CA CYS A 162 10.58 21.71 -15.99
C CYS A 162 10.66 23.12 -15.40
N SER A 163 10.63 24.15 -16.26
CA SER A 163 10.82 25.53 -15.85
C SER A 163 9.85 26.52 -16.49
N ALA A 164 9.58 27.59 -15.76
CA ALA A 164 8.94 28.83 -16.19
C ALA A 164 9.65 30.01 -15.51
N PRO A 165 9.44 31.28 -15.92
CA PRO A 165 10.04 32.44 -15.27
C PRO A 165 9.82 32.43 -13.74
N GLY A 166 10.90 32.25 -12.98
CA GLY A 166 10.86 32.22 -11.50
C GLY A 166 10.49 30.87 -10.88
N VAL A 167 10.31 29.82 -11.68
CA VAL A 167 9.93 28.47 -11.22
C VAL A 167 10.78 27.39 -11.88
N SER A 168 11.30 26.46 -11.09
CA SER A 168 12.04 25.29 -11.56
C SER A 168 11.63 24.07 -10.74
N LEU A 169 11.06 23.07 -11.40
CA LEU A 169 10.70 21.77 -10.82
C LEU A 169 11.65 20.72 -11.37
N SER A 170 12.15 19.82 -10.53
CA SER A 170 13.04 18.74 -10.96
C SER A 170 12.68 17.45 -10.23
N GLU A 171 12.52 16.37 -10.97
CA GLU A 171 12.26 15.03 -10.46
C GLU A 171 13.10 14.02 -11.21
N SER A 172 13.39 12.91 -10.55
CA SER A 172 14.19 11.82 -11.11
C SER A 172 13.50 10.48 -10.86
N VAL A 173 13.56 9.59 -11.84
CA VAL A 173 13.11 8.21 -11.72
C VAL A 173 14.26 7.28 -12.07
N THR A 174 14.47 6.25 -11.25
CA THR A 174 15.48 5.22 -11.54
C THR A 174 14.80 3.97 -12.07
N VAL A 175 15.25 3.52 -13.24
CA VAL A 175 14.86 2.23 -13.79
C VAL A 175 15.95 1.24 -13.46
N ALA A 176 15.69 0.36 -12.51
CA ALA A 176 16.59 -0.72 -12.16
C ALA A 176 16.62 -1.78 -13.27
N VAL A 177 17.80 -2.30 -13.61
CA VAL A 177 17.93 -3.39 -14.59
C VAL A 177 18.41 -4.66 -13.89
N ARG A 178 17.56 -5.70 -13.89
CA ARG A 178 17.88 -7.08 -13.54
C ARG A 178 18.62 -7.73 -14.72
N GLN A 179 19.69 -8.47 -14.48
CA GLN A 179 20.36 -9.16 -15.59
C GLN A 179 19.74 -10.52 -15.84
N SER A 180 19.28 -10.75 -17.06
CA SER A 180 18.90 -12.09 -17.51
C SER A 180 20.17 -12.92 -17.74
N ASN A 181 20.55 -13.73 -16.76
CA ASN A 181 21.69 -14.66 -16.84
C ASN A 181 23.06 -14.02 -17.12
N GLY A 182 23.32 -12.84 -16.54
CA GLY A 182 24.68 -12.30 -16.42
C GLY A 182 25.47 -13.03 -15.32
N SER A 183 26.77 -13.22 -15.51
CA SER A 183 27.67 -13.59 -14.41
C SER A 183 27.85 -12.38 -13.51
N PHE A 184 27.03 -12.25 -12.47
CA PHE A 184 27.24 -11.22 -11.43
C PHE A 184 28.64 -11.37 -10.84
N SER A 185 29.37 -10.29 -10.67
CA SER A 185 30.67 -10.32 -10.00
C SER A 185 30.55 -10.17 -8.49
N LEU A 186 29.44 -9.57 -8.05
CA LEU A 186 29.04 -9.38 -6.67
C LEU A 186 27.52 -9.48 -6.57
N GLN A 187 27.00 -10.31 -5.67
CA GLN A 187 25.56 -10.48 -5.46
C GLN A 187 25.25 -10.95 -4.03
N GLY A 188 23.97 -10.98 -3.69
CA GLY A 188 23.49 -11.68 -2.50
C GLY A 188 22.06 -11.31 -2.15
N ALA A 189 21.61 -11.79 -0.99
CA ALA A 189 20.30 -11.51 -0.46
C ALA A 189 20.33 -10.46 0.65
N VAL A 190 19.22 -9.76 0.84
CA VAL A 190 18.94 -8.93 2.01
C VAL A 190 17.77 -9.53 2.76
N ASP A 191 17.93 -9.78 4.07
CA ASP A 191 16.82 -10.29 4.87
C ASP A 191 15.66 -9.28 4.86
N SER A 192 14.43 -9.77 4.69
CA SER A 192 13.24 -8.91 4.62
C SER A 192 12.98 -8.13 5.91
N SER A 193 13.60 -8.48 7.04
CA SER A 193 13.57 -7.69 8.28
C SER A 193 14.36 -6.38 8.20
N LEU A 194 15.22 -6.22 7.20
CA LEU A 194 16.04 -5.02 7.01
C LEU A 194 15.45 -4.07 5.97
N VAL A 195 14.49 -4.54 5.17
CA VAL A 195 13.92 -3.82 4.03
C VAL A 195 12.77 -2.92 4.47
N ASP A 196 12.74 -1.69 3.96
CA ASP A 196 11.57 -0.83 4.02
C ASP A 196 10.73 -0.97 2.74
N ASN A 197 9.50 -1.49 2.85
CA ASN A 197 8.61 -1.67 1.69
C ASN A 197 8.15 -0.34 1.07
N ALA A 198 8.19 0.76 1.81
CA ALA A 198 7.86 2.10 1.33
C ALA A 198 9.11 2.92 0.95
N GLY A 199 10.29 2.46 1.36
CA GLY A 199 11.57 3.15 1.21
C GLY A 199 12.38 2.70 0.00
N SER A 200 13.55 3.33 -0.14
CA SER A 200 14.52 3.05 -1.20
C SER A 200 15.63 2.17 -0.65
N ASN A 201 15.64 0.90 -1.05
CA ASN A 201 16.57 -0.11 -0.56
C ASN A 201 17.72 -0.27 -1.56
N LYS A 202 18.95 -0.01 -1.12
CA LYS A 202 20.14 -0.08 -1.97
C LYS A 202 21.35 -0.67 -1.25
N VAL A 203 22.26 -1.25 -2.02
CA VAL A 203 23.60 -1.66 -1.60
C VAL A 203 24.62 -0.76 -2.28
N TYR A 204 25.40 -0.03 -1.49
CA TYR A 204 26.51 0.81 -1.92
C TYR A 204 27.76 -0.05 -1.98
N VAL A 205 28.55 0.10 -3.04
CA VAL A 205 29.79 -0.65 -3.28
C VAL A 205 30.94 0.33 -3.36
N TYR A 206 31.97 0.11 -2.57
CA TYR A 206 33.15 0.95 -2.47
C TYR A 206 34.39 0.15 -2.83
N ALA A 207 35.37 0.78 -3.47
CA ALA A 207 36.66 0.14 -3.75
C ALA A 207 37.55 0.12 -2.49
N GLY A 208 38.12 -1.03 -2.16
CA GLY A 208 39.00 -1.21 -1.01
C GLY A 208 38.27 -1.56 0.28
N ASP A 209 39.00 -1.42 1.40
CA ASP A 209 38.48 -1.58 2.76
C ASP A 209 38.30 -0.18 3.35
N VAL A 210 37.07 0.33 3.22
CA VAL A 210 36.70 1.69 3.64
C VAL A 210 35.58 1.67 4.67
N ILE A 211 35.43 2.78 5.39
CA ILE A 211 34.23 3.06 6.19
C ILE A 211 33.22 3.67 5.22
N PRO A 212 32.04 3.08 5.03
CA PRO A 212 31.01 3.64 4.16
C PRO A 212 30.60 5.03 4.63
N ASP A 213 30.60 5.98 3.71
CA ASP A 213 29.96 7.29 3.85
C ASP A 213 29.24 7.67 2.54
N ASP A 214 28.43 8.71 2.64
CA ASP A 214 27.70 9.36 1.57
C ASP A 214 28.31 10.74 1.25
N TYR A 215 29.59 10.95 1.58
CA TYR A 215 30.26 12.22 1.34
C TYR A 215 30.64 12.33 -0.13
N ASP A 216 29.73 12.87 -0.94
CA ASP A 216 29.96 13.00 -2.38
C ASP A 216 31.19 13.86 -2.74
N GLY A 217 32.06 13.30 -3.59
CA GLY A 217 33.18 13.98 -4.22
C GLY A 217 34.50 13.87 -3.46
N ASP A 218 34.63 12.94 -2.52
CA ASP A 218 35.92 12.57 -1.96
C ASP A 218 36.51 11.30 -2.57
N ALA A 219 37.62 10.81 -2.01
CA ALA A 219 38.30 9.62 -2.50
C ALA A 219 37.61 8.30 -2.04
N GLY A 220 36.53 8.42 -1.27
CA GLY A 220 35.75 7.35 -0.63
C GLY A 220 34.37 7.13 -1.25
N ASP A 221 33.97 7.86 -2.29
CA ASP A 221 32.69 7.68 -2.99
C ASP A 221 32.41 6.21 -3.41
N PRO A 222 31.14 5.77 -3.38
CA PRO A 222 30.74 4.47 -3.91
C PRO A 222 31.03 4.38 -5.42
N ILE A 223 31.63 3.27 -5.84
CA ILE A 223 31.85 2.95 -7.26
C ILE A 223 30.58 2.44 -7.95
N ALA A 224 29.59 1.99 -7.18
CA ALA A 224 28.29 1.56 -7.67
C ALA A 224 27.23 1.59 -6.56
N THR A 225 25.99 1.83 -6.95
CA THR A 225 24.83 1.69 -6.07
C THR A 225 23.84 0.72 -6.71
N ILE A 226 23.56 -0.38 -6.01
CA ILE A 226 22.77 -1.50 -6.52
C ILE A 226 21.39 -1.47 -5.87
N PRO A 227 20.28 -1.44 -6.64
CA PRO A 227 18.95 -1.57 -6.06
C PRO A 227 18.75 -2.96 -5.44
N VAL A 228 18.13 -3.00 -4.26
CA VAL A 228 17.67 -4.24 -3.61
C VAL A 228 16.25 -4.50 -4.07
N ILE A 229 16.02 -5.67 -4.65
CA ILE A 229 14.79 -5.94 -5.37
C ILE A 229 14.13 -7.21 -4.83
N GLN A 230 12.82 -7.13 -4.59
CA GLN A 230 12.03 -8.28 -4.17
C GLN A 230 12.02 -9.38 -5.25
N GLN A 231 12.23 -10.62 -4.83
CA GLN A 231 12.05 -11.80 -5.64
C GLN A 231 10.58 -11.93 -6.08
N GLN A 232 10.35 -12.37 -7.31
CA GLN A 232 8.99 -12.65 -7.78
C GLN A 232 8.39 -13.83 -6.99
N ALA A 233 7.09 -13.77 -6.69
CA ALA A 233 6.37 -14.80 -5.94
C ALA A 233 6.97 -15.13 -4.55
N ALA A 234 7.77 -14.24 -3.98
CA ALA A 234 8.52 -14.51 -2.77
C ALA A 234 8.64 -13.28 -1.87
N CYS A 235 8.95 -13.56 -0.61
CA CYS A 235 9.17 -12.55 0.41
C CYS A 235 10.67 -12.19 0.56
N GLY A 236 11.53 -12.75 -0.30
CA GLY A 236 12.97 -12.53 -0.34
C GLY A 236 13.37 -11.34 -1.20
N TRP A 237 14.58 -10.82 -0.96
CA TRP A 237 15.11 -9.65 -1.62
C TRP A 237 16.56 -9.90 -2.03
N ASP A 238 16.89 -9.59 -3.28
CA ASP A 238 18.21 -9.81 -3.83
C ASP A 238 18.81 -8.52 -4.36
N TYR A 239 20.13 -8.50 -4.44
CA TYR A 239 20.90 -7.50 -5.15
C TYR A 239 21.99 -8.18 -5.98
N GLY A 240 22.39 -7.54 -7.07
CA GLY A 240 23.48 -8.04 -7.92
C GLY A 240 24.08 -6.94 -8.76
N LEU A 241 25.41 -6.89 -8.83
CA LEU A 241 26.16 -6.01 -9.71
C LEU A 241 26.39 -6.73 -11.06
N PRO A 242 25.76 -6.26 -12.15
CA PRO A 242 25.83 -6.88 -13.47
C PRO A 242 27.24 -7.06 -14.03
N ASP A 243 28.04 -6.00 -13.89
CA ASP A 243 29.32 -5.85 -14.56
C ASP A 243 30.43 -6.56 -13.78
N GLN A 244 31.49 -7.00 -14.46
CA GLN A 244 32.67 -7.51 -13.75
C GLN A 244 33.38 -6.38 -13.02
N VAL A 245 33.23 -6.30 -11.68
CA VAL A 245 34.24 -5.61 -10.87
C VAL A 245 35.56 -6.36 -10.99
N GLN A 246 36.65 -5.59 -10.99
CA GLN A 246 37.99 -6.15 -11.06
C GLN A 246 38.26 -7.04 -9.85
N ASP A 247 39.17 -8.00 -9.99
CA ASP A 247 39.67 -8.73 -8.83
C ASP A 247 40.22 -7.73 -7.82
N GLY A 248 39.71 -7.78 -6.59
CA GLY A 248 39.95 -6.72 -5.63
C GLY A 248 39.17 -6.90 -4.33
N THR A 249 39.44 -5.99 -3.41
CA THR A 249 38.72 -5.85 -2.15
C THR A 249 37.69 -4.74 -2.31
N TYR A 250 36.48 -4.95 -1.80
CA TYR A 250 35.38 -4.00 -1.86
C TYR A 250 34.67 -3.94 -0.50
N THR A 251 34.31 -2.75 -0.05
CA THR A 251 33.33 -2.60 1.03
C THR A 251 31.95 -2.52 0.40
N ILE A 252 30.98 -3.25 0.95
CA ILE A 252 29.57 -3.20 0.56
C ILE A 252 28.74 -2.78 1.76
N ALA A 253 27.76 -1.92 1.56
CA ALA A 253 26.93 -1.37 2.62
C ALA A 253 25.46 -1.29 2.22
N PHE A 254 24.58 -1.91 3.00
CA PHE A 254 23.14 -1.89 2.76
C PHE A 254 22.49 -0.73 3.52
N THR A 255 21.60 -0.01 2.86
CA THR A 255 20.71 0.98 3.48
C THR A 255 19.29 0.86 2.90
N ASN A 256 18.30 1.03 3.76
CA ASN A 256 16.89 1.19 3.43
C ASN A 256 16.48 2.67 3.36
N ASP A 257 17.44 3.59 3.53
CA ASP A 257 17.25 5.04 3.60
C ASP A 257 17.75 5.77 2.36
N ALA A 258 17.98 5.05 1.25
CA ALA A 258 18.62 5.60 0.05
C ALA A 258 17.76 6.61 -0.73
N ALA A 259 16.61 7.00 -0.19
CA ALA A 259 15.77 8.08 -0.70
C ALA A 259 16.22 9.44 -0.17
N ASN A 260 16.96 9.45 0.95
CA ASN A 260 17.56 10.66 1.53
C ASN A 260 18.94 10.98 0.95
N ASP A 261 19.38 10.20 -0.06
CA ASP A 261 20.63 10.40 -0.78
C ASP A 261 20.42 11.44 -1.90
N THR A 262 20.85 12.68 -1.67
CA THR A 262 20.74 13.79 -2.61
C THR A 262 22.03 13.92 -3.41
N PRO A 263 22.01 13.75 -4.75
CA PRO A 263 23.24 13.79 -5.54
C PRO A 263 24.04 15.09 -5.39
N GLY A 264 25.32 14.95 -5.04
CA GLY A 264 26.26 16.03 -4.83
C GLY A 264 26.15 16.71 -3.47
N VAL A 265 25.43 16.13 -2.51
CA VAL A 265 25.23 16.66 -1.17
C VAL A 265 25.70 15.63 -0.16
N ASN A 266 26.42 16.09 0.86
CA ASN A 266 26.77 15.25 2.00
C ASN A 266 25.57 15.13 2.93
N ASP A 267 24.88 13.99 2.86
CA ASP A 267 23.72 13.68 3.66
C ASP A 267 24.12 12.94 4.96
N THR A 268 23.17 12.26 5.61
CA THR A 268 23.48 11.38 6.75
C THR A 268 22.72 10.08 6.57
N LEU A 269 23.18 9.24 5.65
CA LEU A 269 22.61 7.91 5.43
C LEU A 269 22.93 6.95 6.59
N GLN A 270 21.94 6.16 6.98
CA GLN A 270 22.12 5.07 7.94
C GLN A 270 22.33 3.75 7.21
N PHE A 271 23.50 3.15 7.38
CA PHE A 271 23.77 1.80 6.87
C PHE A 271 23.39 0.75 7.92
N SER A 272 22.46 -0.13 7.55
CA SER A 272 21.99 -1.23 8.40
C SER A 272 22.97 -2.40 8.46
N GLY A 273 23.92 -2.46 7.53
CA GLY A 273 25.04 -3.40 7.55
C GLY A 273 26.13 -2.99 6.58
N ALA A 274 27.39 -3.24 6.94
CA ALA A 274 28.54 -3.03 6.06
C ALA A 274 29.57 -4.13 6.26
N THR A 275 30.21 -4.56 5.17
CA THR A 275 31.27 -5.57 5.22
C THR A 275 32.26 -5.42 4.08
N THR A 276 33.43 -6.04 4.24
CA THR A 276 34.47 -6.08 3.23
C THR A 276 34.47 -7.45 2.56
N VAL A 277 34.26 -7.47 1.25
CA VAL A 277 34.25 -8.66 0.39
C VAL A 277 35.45 -8.67 -0.55
N SER A 278 35.94 -9.85 -0.89
CA SER A 278 36.99 -10.01 -1.91
C SER A 278 36.39 -10.67 -3.14
N VAL A 279 36.54 -10.02 -4.30
CA VAL A 279 36.21 -10.58 -5.61
C VAL A 279 37.50 -11.15 -6.19
N SER A 280 37.52 -12.45 -6.50
CA SER A 280 38.68 -13.09 -7.15
C SER A 280 38.24 -14.19 -8.12
N GLY A 281 38.46 -13.98 -9.42
CA GLY A 281 38.29 -15.00 -10.45
C GLY A 281 36.88 -15.60 -10.57
N GLY A 282 35.83 -14.89 -10.13
CA GLY A 282 34.46 -15.38 -10.09
C GLY A 282 33.48 -14.44 -9.39
N ILE A 283 32.37 -15.00 -8.91
CA ILE A 283 31.27 -14.30 -8.22
C ILE A 283 31.59 -14.21 -6.72
N ALA A 284 31.56 -13.00 -6.15
CA ALA A 284 31.46 -12.82 -4.70
C ALA A 284 29.98 -12.84 -4.28
N VAL A 285 29.65 -13.63 -3.26
CA VAL A 285 28.30 -13.67 -2.68
C VAL A 285 28.36 -13.20 -1.24
N HIS A 286 27.53 -12.22 -0.89
CA HIS A 286 27.35 -11.78 0.49
C HIS A 286 25.88 -11.50 0.79
N ASP A 287 25.34 -12.18 1.78
CA ASP A 287 23.99 -11.90 2.25
C ASP A 287 24.06 -10.93 3.43
N PHE A 288 23.12 -9.98 3.51
CA PHE A 288 22.87 -9.16 4.68
C PHE A 288 21.81 -9.86 5.56
N PRO A 289 22.22 -10.61 6.60
CA PRO A 289 21.30 -11.45 7.36
C PRO A 289 20.52 -10.63 8.39
N ALA A 290 19.44 -11.23 8.90
CA ALA A 290 18.77 -10.73 10.10
C ALA A 290 19.74 -10.54 11.26
N SER A 291 19.57 -9.46 12.02
CA SER A 291 20.43 -9.11 13.16
C SER A 291 20.26 -10.06 14.34
N SER A 292 19.06 -10.61 14.53
CA SER A 292 18.70 -11.49 15.64
C SER A 292 17.60 -12.45 15.22
N ILE A 293 17.76 -13.73 15.57
CA ILE A 293 16.84 -14.81 15.18
C ILE A 293 16.40 -15.62 16.41
N ILE A 294 15.09 -15.72 16.60
CA ILE A 294 14.42 -16.64 17.52
C ILE A 294 13.82 -17.78 16.70
N ARG A 295 14.08 -19.03 17.11
CA ARG A 295 13.55 -20.21 16.41
C ARG A 295 12.47 -20.90 17.20
N VAL A 296 11.32 -21.10 16.55
CA VAL A 296 10.10 -21.67 17.14
C VAL A 296 9.72 -22.95 16.41
N GLY A 297 9.41 -24.01 17.17
CA GLY A 297 9.06 -25.30 16.58
C GLY A 297 8.82 -26.38 17.62
N PRO A 298 8.07 -27.46 17.28
CA PRO A 298 7.76 -28.53 18.24
C PRO A 298 8.98 -29.18 18.91
N THR A 299 10.14 -29.11 18.26
CA THR A 299 11.43 -29.64 18.76
C THR A 299 12.44 -28.55 19.14
N ARG A 300 12.05 -27.28 19.15
CA ARG A 300 12.90 -26.14 19.49
C ARG A 300 12.79 -25.79 20.98
N ASN A 301 13.63 -24.86 21.43
CA ASN A 301 13.57 -24.35 22.81
C ASN A 301 12.28 -23.56 23.07
N TYR A 302 11.84 -22.78 22.09
CA TYR A 302 10.51 -22.16 22.07
C TYR A 302 9.61 -23.02 21.21
N THR A 303 8.56 -23.58 21.79
CA THR A 303 7.66 -24.50 21.10
C THR A 303 6.41 -23.80 20.58
N SER A 304 6.23 -22.51 20.87
CA SER A 304 5.04 -21.74 20.53
C SER A 304 5.36 -20.26 20.28
N LEU A 305 4.58 -19.60 19.43
CA LEU A 305 4.64 -18.16 19.17
C LEU A 305 4.31 -17.37 20.43
N ALA A 306 3.38 -17.83 21.28
CA ALA A 306 3.09 -17.18 22.55
C ALA A 306 4.28 -17.16 23.52
N GLN A 307 5.18 -18.15 23.45
CA GLN A 307 6.45 -18.11 24.20
C GLN A 307 7.44 -17.14 23.56
N ALA A 308 7.57 -17.17 22.23
CA ALA A 308 8.47 -16.28 21.50
C ALA A 308 8.11 -14.80 21.69
N SER A 309 6.82 -14.45 21.69
CA SER A 309 6.36 -13.07 21.85
C SER A 309 6.69 -12.47 23.23
N GLN A 310 6.96 -13.30 24.24
CA GLN A 310 7.37 -12.87 25.58
C GLN A 310 8.85 -12.53 25.70
N VAL A 311 9.68 -13.05 24.78
CA VAL A 311 11.15 -12.91 24.83
C VAL A 311 11.71 -12.08 23.68
N ALA A 312 10.93 -11.90 22.61
CA ALA A 312 11.32 -11.09 21.47
C ALA A 312 11.49 -9.62 21.86
N ASN A 313 12.48 -8.98 21.23
CA ASN A 313 12.74 -7.56 21.22
C ASN A 313 12.32 -6.97 19.87
N SER A 314 12.19 -5.64 19.81
CA SER A 314 11.99 -4.96 18.53
C SER A 314 13.17 -5.23 17.59
N GLY A 315 12.90 -5.51 16.32
CA GLY A 315 13.91 -5.89 15.32
C GLY A 315 14.22 -7.39 15.23
N ASP A 316 13.67 -8.23 16.11
CA ASP A 316 13.91 -9.67 16.06
C ASP A 316 13.16 -10.35 14.89
N VAL A 317 13.81 -11.35 14.29
CA VAL A 317 13.17 -12.29 13.37
C VAL A 317 12.79 -13.56 14.10
N VAL A 318 11.56 -14.02 13.92
CA VAL A 318 11.02 -15.25 14.50
C VAL A 318 10.81 -16.25 13.38
N GLU A 319 11.76 -17.17 13.24
CA GLU A 319 11.70 -18.29 12.29
C GLU A 319 10.87 -19.43 12.90
N ILE A 320 9.78 -19.79 12.23
CA ILE A 320 8.78 -20.75 12.70
C ILE A 320 8.87 -21.99 11.81
N ASP A 321 9.27 -23.14 12.39
CA ASP A 321 9.30 -24.41 11.65
C ASP A 321 7.90 -24.76 11.12
N ALA A 322 7.84 -25.33 9.92
CA ALA A 322 6.60 -25.86 9.39
C ALA A 322 5.94 -26.88 10.35
N GLY A 323 4.63 -26.76 10.52
CA GLY A 323 3.86 -27.56 11.46
C GLY A 323 2.54 -26.88 11.83
N THR A 324 1.67 -27.59 12.54
CA THR A 324 0.41 -27.02 13.05
C THR A 324 0.58 -26.58 14.50
N TYR A 325 0.28 -25.32 14.76
CA TYR A 325 0.30 -24.66 16.05
C TYR A 325 -1.15 -24.45 16.50
N VAL A 326 -1.65 -25.42 17.26
CA VAL A 326 -3.05 -25.46 17.70
C VAL A 326 -3.24 -24.58 18.93
N ASP A 327 -4.21 -23.67 18.86
CA ASP A 327 -4.58 -22.74 19.93
C ASP A 327 -3.41 -21.89 20.48
N ASP A 328 -2.39 -21.64 19.65
CA ASP A 328 -1.19 -20.84 20.01
C ASP A 328 -1.45 -19.35 19.83
N ILE A 329 -2.31 -18.83 20.70
CA ILE A 329 -2.76 -17.44 20.66
C ILE A 329 -1.66 -16.51 21.18
N SER A 330 -1.28 -15.52 20.37
CA SER A 330 -0.17 -14.60 20.70
C SER A 330 -0.49 -13.13 20.42
N VAL A 331 0.16 -12.25 21.17
CA VAL A 331 0.11 -10.79 20.97
C VAL A 331 1.53 -10.27 20.89
N TRP A 332 1.82 -9.50 19.84
CA TRP A 332 3.14 -8.95 19.54
C TRP A 332 3.13 -7.43 19.74
N ARG A 333 3.92 -6.95 20.70
CA ARG A 333 4.02 -5.51 21.05
C ARG A 333 5.29 -4.85 20.55
N GLN A 334 6.25 -5.67 20.19
CA GLN A 334 7.54 -5.27 19.68
C GLN A 334 7.37 -4.68 18.28
N ASP A 335 8.18 -3.68 17.98
CA ASP A 335 8.21 -3.04 16.66
C ASP A 335 9.21 -3.75 15.75
N ASN A 336 9.07 -3.63 14.43
CA ASN A 336 10.02 -4.19 13.46
C ASN A 336 10.26 -5.69 13.64
N VAL A 337 9.22 -6.46 14.00
CA VAL A 337 9.32 -7.92 14.15
C VAL A 337 8.84 -8.63 12.89
N THR A 338 9.64 -9.57 12.43
CA THR A 338 9.28 -10.48 11.32
C THR A 338 8.92 -11.85 11.87
N LEU A 339 7.70 -12.34 11.60
CA LEU A 339 7.28 -13.72 11.84
C LEU A 339 7.30 -14.48 10.51
N ARG A 340 8.18 -15.47 10.36
CA ARG A 340 8.43 -16.16 9.08
C ARG A 340 8.34 -17.68 9.22
N GLY A 341 7.47 -18.31 8.44
CA GLY A 341 7.46 -19.77 8.27
C GLY A 341 8.68 -20.26 7.48
N ILE A 342 9.41 -21.24 8.02
CA ILE A 342 10.59 -21.85 7.40
C ILE A 342 10.39 -23.37 7.21
N ASN A 343 11.07 -23.94 6.22
CA ASN A 343 10.97 -25.36 5.85
C ASN A 343 9.54 -25.81 5.47
N GLY A 344 8.73 -24.88 4.99
CA GLY A 344 7.30 -25.05 4.71
C GLY A 344 6.48 -23.95 5.38
N ARG A 345 5.15 -24.02 5.24
CA ARG A 345 4.22 -23.06 5.83
C ARG A 345 3.85 -23.51 7.24
N ALA A 346 3.96 -22.62 8.22
CA ALA A 346 3.49 -22.89 9.58
C ALA A 346 1.99 -22.54 9.70
N HIS A 347 1.20 -23.45 10.27
CA HIS A 347 -0.25 -23.37 10.33
C HIS A 347 -0.74 -23.00 11.73
N MET A 348 -1.18 -21.76 11.88
CA MET A 348 -1.82 -21.23 13.08
C MET A 348 -3.31 -21.60 13.05
N ARG A 349 -3.72 -22.55 13.89
CA ARG A 349 -5.08 -23.11 13.88
C ARG A 349 -5.76 -22.94 15.23
N ALA A 350 -6.92 -22.29 15.26
CA ALA A 350 -7.74 -22.22 16.47
C ALA A 350 -8.80 -23.32 16.46
N ASP A 351 -8.57 -24.40 17.22
CA ASP A 351 -9.57 -25.47 17.39
C ASP A 351 -10.61 -25.08 18.46
N ALA A 352 -10.21 -24.24 19.41
CA ALA A 352 -11.07 -23.67 20.44
C ALA A 352 -11.48 -22.23 20.12
N ILE A 353 -12.67 -21.84 20.61
CA ILE A 353 -13.09 -20.43 20.63
C ILE A 353 -12.04 -19.63 21.41
N ILE A 354 -11.46 -18.61 20.79
CA ILE A 354 -10.48 -17.71 21.38
C ILE A 354 -11.18 -16.93 22.51
N PRO A 355 -10.85 -17.21 23.79
CA PRO A 355 -11.59 -16.63 24.91
C PRO A 355 -11.12 -15.20 25.17
N PHE A 356 -11.94 -14.42 25.89
CA PHE A 356 -11.53 -13.13 26.43
C PHE A 356 -11.27 -13.21 27.93
N GLN A 357 -10.09 -12.77 28.37
CA GLN A 357 -9.80 -12.48 29.77
C GLN A 357 -8.86 -11.27 29.84
N GLY A 358 -9.35 -10.15 30.39
CA GLY A 358 -8.56 -8.93 30.52
C GLY A 358 -7.21 -9.15 31.20
N GLY A 359 -6.15 -8.59 30.62
CA GLY A 359 -4.77 -8.74 31.09
C GLY A 359 -4.09 -10.07 30.72
N ASN A 360 -4.70 -10.91 29.88
CA ASN A 360 -4.11 -12.16 29.40
C ASN A 360 -4.09 -12.18 27.86
N ASP A 361 -2.89 -12.13 27.29
CA ASP A 361 -2.68 -12.07 25.83
C ASP A 361 -3.12 -13.35 25.10
N GLN A 362 -3.01 -14.52 25.74
CA GLN A 362 -3.49 -15.79 25.19
C GLN A 362 -5.03 -15.88 25.20
N LYS A 363 -5.69 -14.91 25.83
CA LYS A 363 -7.14 -14.79 25.92
C LYS A 363 -7.55 -13.37 25.48
N ASN A 364 -7.06 -12.96 24.32
CA ASN A 364 -7.32 -11.62 23.79
C ASN A 364 -8.76 -11.46 23.23
N GLY A 365 -9.48 -12.56 22.97
CA GLY A 365 -10.86 -12.54 22.49
C GLY A 365 -11.06 -12.00 21.07
N LYS A 366 -10.01 -11.98 20.25
CA LYS A 366 -10.03 -11.45 18.87
C LYS A 366 -9.22 -12.27 17.88
N GLY A 367 -7.89 -12.21 17.93
CA GLY A 367 -7.00 -12.75 16.91
C GLY A 367 -6.25 -14.00 17.34
N ILE A 368 -5.93 -14.90 16.40
CA ILE A 368 -4.88 -15.92 16.63
C ILE A 368 -3.54 -15.22 16.86
N ILE A 369 -3.24 -14.24 16.00
CA ILE A 369 -2.16 -13.28 16.19
C ILE A 369 -2.77 -11.88 16.31
N VAL A 370 -2.37 -11.13 17.34
CA VAL A 370 -2.68 -9.71 17.48
C VAL A 370 -1.39 -8.90 17.32
N THR A 371 -1.36 -7.97 16.37
CA THR A 371 -0.20 -7.10 16.11
C THR A 371 -0.44 -5.73 16.72
N ARG A 372 0.33 -5.37 17.76
CA ARG A 372 0.25 -4.08 18.48
C ARG A 372 1.46 -3.18 18.27
N GLY A 373 2.62 -3.76 17.95
CA GLY A 373 3.80 -2.98 17.57
C GLY A 373 3.63 -2.34 16.18
N ASP A 374 4.59 -1.49 15.83
CA ASP A 374 4.73 -0.89 14.51
C ASP A 374 5.64 -1.75 13.60
N ASN A 375 5.38 -1.69 12.30
CA ASN A 375 6.16 -2.37 11.26
C ASN A 375 6.35 -3.88 11.50
N LEU A 376 5.25 -4.61 11.73
CA LEU A 376 5.32 -6.07 11.78
C LEU A 376 5.24 -6.67 10.38
N ARG A 377 5.98 -7.76 10.18
CA ARG A 377 5.98 -8.52 8.94
C ARG A 377 5.60 -9.98 9.19
N ILE A 378 4.63 -10.48 8.42
CA ILE A 378 4.11 -11.85 8.52
C ILE A 378 4.36 -12.54 7.19
N GLU A 379 5.14 -13.62 7.20
CA GLU A 379 5.62 -14.27 5.99
C GLU A 379 5.37 -15.77 6.02
N ASN A 380 4.78 -16.30 4.95
CA ASN A 380 4.63 -17.75 4.76
C ASN A 380 3.96 -18.45 5.97
N LEU A 381 2.87 -17.86 6.46
CA LEU A 381 2.04 -18.42 7.55
C LEU A 381 0.61 -18.71 7.04
N GLU A 382 0.00 -19.74 7.61
CA GLU A 382 -1.40 -20.12 7.38
C GLU A 382 -2.24 -19.88 8.63
N PHE A 383 -3.47 -19.41 8.47
CA PHE A 383 -4.39 -19.09 9.56
C PHE A 383 -5.75 -19.69 9.30
N SER A 384 -6.26 -20.47 10.26
CA SER A 384 -7.61 -21.03 10.14
C SER A 384 -8.38 -21.17 11.44
N ASN A 385 -9.71 -21.26 11.27
CA ASN A 385 -10.71 -21.53 12.31
C ASN A 385 -10.77 -20.47 13.44
N ALA A 386 -10.22 -19.27 13.25
CA ALA A 386 -10.33 -18.22 14.25
C ALA A 386 -11.80 -17.90 14.52
N SER A 387 -12.23 -18.13 15.76
CA SER A 387 -13.59 -17.87 16.22
C SER A 387 -13.61 -17.32 17.64
N VAL A 388 -14.53 -16.42 17.92
CA VAL A 388 -14.70 -15.76 19.24
C VAL A 388 -16.18 -15.74 19.64
N PRO A 389 -16.52 -15.52 20.92
CA PRO A 389 -17.93 -15.54 21.35
C PRO A 389 -18.84 -14.52 20.66
N ASP A 390 -18.32 -13.35 20.27
CA ASP A 390 -19.06 -12.29 19.58
C ASP A 390 -19.04 -12.40 18.05
N ARG A 391 -18.54 -13.53 17.52
CA ARG A 391 -18.51 -13.88 16.10
C ARG A 391 -17.70 -12.94 15.21
N ASN A 392 -16.70 -12.28 15.79
CA ASN A 392 -15.84 -11.32 15.09
C ASN A 392 -14.35 -11.59 15.35
N GLY A 393 -13.97 -12.86 15.29
CA GLY A 393 -12.62 -13.35 15.49
C GLY A 393 -11.81 -13.22 14.21
N ALA A 394 -10.49 -13.26 14.29
CA ALA A 394 -9.63 -13.09 13.12
C ALA A 394 -8.40 -13.99 13.13
N GLY A 395 -7.94 -14.39 11.93
CA GLY A 395 -6.60 -14.96 11.78
C GLY A 395 -5.55 -13.98 12.33
N ILE A 396 -5.59 -12.74 11.82
CA ILE A 396 -4.84 -11.61 12.38
C ILE A 396 -5.77 -10.48 12.80
N ARG A 397 -5.57 -9.97 14.02
CA ARG A 397 -6.15 -8.74 14.52
C ARG A 397 -5.07 -7.64 14.53
N ALA A 398 -5.17 -6.69 13.61
CA ALA A 398 -4.24 -5.57 13.50
C ALA A 398 -4.68 -4.40 14.41
N GLU A 399 -3.86 -4.08 15.41
CA GLU A 399 -4.10 -3.00 16.40
C GLU A 399 -2.95 -1.97 16.46
N GLY A 400 -1.82 -2.26 15.82
CA GLY A 400 -0.59 -1.46 15.86
C GLY A 400 -0.41 -0.52 14.66
N GLY A 401 0.85 -0.28 14.32
CA GLY A 401 1.24 0.55 13.17
C GLY A 401 1.27 -0.23 11.86
N ALA A 402 2.32 -0.10 11.06
CA ALA A 402 2.46 -0.75 9.78
C ALA A 402 2.45 -2.29 9.88
N LEU A 403 1.77 -2.95 8.94
CA LEU A 403 1.70 -4.41 8.84
C LEU A 403 1.92 -4.86 7.39
N THR A 404 2.87 -5.76 7.18
CA THR A 404 3.06 -6.45 5.90
C THR A 404 2.72 -7.92 6.03
N ILE A 405 1.91 -8.44 5.10
CA ILE A 405 1.60 -9.85 4.95
C ILE A 405 2.10 -10.29 3.56
N CYS A 406 3.01 -11.24 3.53
CA CYS A 406 3.57 -11.78 2.30
C CYS A 406 3.45 -13.32 2.28
N ASN A 407 2.92 -13.88 1.19
CA ASN A 407 2.70 -15.34 1.06
C ASN A 407 1.89 -15.94 2.22
N GLY A 408 0.88 -15.20 2.72
CA GLY A 408 -0.03 -15.68 3.75
C GLY A 408 -1.20 -16.46 3.17
N TYR A 409 -1.74 -17.41 3.94
CA TYR A 409 -2.98 -18.11 3.60
C TYR A 409 -4.00 -18.05 4.74
N PHE A 410 -5.15 -17.44 4.50
CA PHE A 410 -6.17 -17.20 5.52
C PHE A 410 -7.49 -17.85 5.12
N HIS A 411 -7.92 -18.87 5.85
CA HIS A 411 -9.14 -19.58 5.48
C HIS A 411 -9.98 -20.08 6.66
N ASP A 412 -11.29 -20.18 6.44
CA ASP A 412 -12.26 -20.69 7.41
C ASP A 412 -12.22 -19.97 8.77
N ASN A 413 -11.77 -18.72 8.79
CA ASN A 413 -11.85 -17.85 9.96
C ASN A 413 -13.18 -17.10 9.95
N GLU A 414 -13.58 -16.54 11.09
CA GLU A 414 -14.63 -15.51 11.10
C GLU A 414 -14.17 -14.32 10.25
N ASN A 415 -13.01 -13.73 10.51
CA ASN A 415 -12.32 -12.82 9.60
C ASN A 415 -10.93 -13.36 9.23
N GLY A 416 -10.50 -13.22 7.98
CA GLY A 416 -9.10 -13.50 7.64
C GLY A 416 -8.17 -12.48 8.31
N LEU A 417 -8.38 -11.21 7.97
CA LEU A 417 -7.75 -10.05 8.59
C LEU A 417 -8.81 -9.07 9.12
N LEU A 418 -8.64 -8.60 10.35
CA LEU A 418 -9.50 -7.59 10.96
C LEU A 418 -8.68 -6.48 11.61
N GLY A 419 -8.98 -5.23 11.28
CA GLY A 419 -8.44 -4.05 11.96
C GLY A 419 -7.68 -3.14 11.02
N SER A 420 -6.77 -2.35 11.56
CA SER A 420 -6.00 -1.40 10.77
C SER A 420 -4.62 -1.21 11.36
N GLY A 421 -3.68 -0.93 10.47
CA GLY A 421 -2.42 -0.28 10.78
C GLY A 421 -2.41 1.17 10.32
N SER A 422 -1.32 1.90 10.55
CA SER A 422 -1.04 3.14 9.81
C SER A 422 -0.98 2.84 8.30
N SER A 423 -0.34 1.74 7.93
CA SER A 423 -0.26 1.18 6.58
C SER A 423 -0.40 -0.34 6.59
N VAL A 424 -1.14 -0.93 5.65
CA VAL A 424 -1.25 -2.39 5.51
C VAL A 424 -0.90 -2.81 4.08
N VAL A 425 0.05 -3.71 3.93
CA VAL A 425 0.43 -4.32 2.65
C VAL A 425 0.12 -5.81 2.69
N ILE A 426 -0.61 -6.30 1.69
CA ILE A 426 -0.88 -7.71 1.45
C ILE A 426 -0.40 -8.05 0.05
N GLU A 427 0.52 -9.01 -0.03
CA GLU A 427 1.09 -9.48 -1.28
C GLU A 427 1.28 -10.99 -1.34
N TYR A 428 1.18 -11.55 -2.55
CA TYR A 428 1.33 -12.98 -2.81
C TYR A 428 0.47 -13.88 -1.92
N SER A 429 -0.66 -13.35 -1.42
CA SER A 429 -1.42 -13.97 -0.33
C SER A 429 -2.80 -14.41 -0.80
N GLU A 430 -3.32 -15.43 -0.13
CA GLU A 430 -4.63 -16.01 -0.42
C GLU A 430 -5.57 -15.88 0.78
N PHE A 431 -6.79 -15.41 0.54
CA PHE A 431 -7.87 -15.33 1.52
C PHE A 431 -9.08 -16.08 0.97
N SER A 432 -9.53 -17.13 1.66
CA SER A 432 -10.60 -17.99 1.17
C SER A 432 -11.60 -18.35 2.27
N ASN A 433 -12.89 -18.47 1.95
CA ASN A 433 -13.86 -19.11 2.85
C ASN A 433 -13.96 -18.50 4.27
N ASN A 434 -13.54 -17.24 4.47
CA ASN A 434 -13.72 -16.57 5.75
C ASN A 434 -15.11 -15.92 5.79
N GLY A 435 -15.66 -15.77 6.99
CA GLY A 435 -16.97 -15.20 7.24
C GLY A 435 -17.88 -16.16 8.00
N ASN A 436 -18.79 -15.61 8.80
CA ASN A 436 -19.75 -16.38 9.60
C ASN A 436 -21.19 -16.30 9.05
N GLY A 437 -21.39 -15.74 7.85
CA GLY A 437 -22.72 -15.65 7.24
C GLY A 437 -23.60 -14.48 7.71
N ASP A 438 -23.08 -13.56 8.53
CA ASP A 438 -23.87 -12.50 9.17
C ASP A 438 -23.78 -11.11 8.49
N GLY A 439 -22.86 -10.95 7.55
CA GLY A 439 -22.61 -9.70 6.82
C GLY A 439 -21.61 -8.76 7.50
N LEU A 440 -21.11 -9.11 8.69
CA LEU A 440 -20.23 -8.27 9.50
C LEU A 440 -18.77 -8.73 9.48
N THR A 441 -18.54 -9.98 9.08
CA THR A 441 -17.23 -10.59 8.97
C THR A 441 -16.79 -10.74 7.52
N HIS A 442 -15.48 -10.67 7.25
CA HIS A 442 -14.96 -10.58 5.87
C HIS A 442 -13.70 -11.42 5.67
N ASN A 443 -13.35 -11.71 4.41
CA ASN A 443 -11.99 -12.19 4.09
C ASN A 443 -10.95 -11.17 4.58
N ILE A 444 -11.12 -9.91 4.18
CA ILE A 444 -10.23 -8.81 4.54
C ILE A 444 -11.09 -7.62 4.99
N TYR A 445 -10.86 -7.15 6.22
CA TYR A 445 -11.44 -5.93 6.74
C TYR A 445 -10.36 -4.98 7.28
N ILE A 446 -10.07 -3.95 6.48
CA ILE A 446 -9.27 -2.79 6.89
C ILE A 446 -10.18 -1.72 7.48
N ASP A 447 -10.06 -1.48 8.79
CA ASP A 447 -10.96 -0.62 9.58
C ASP A 447 -10.54 0.86 9.62
N GLY A 448 -9.55 1.26 8.82
CA GLY A 448 -9.03 2.62 8.77
C GLY A 448 -7.57 2.67 8.32
N GLY A 449 -6.83 3.67 8.77
CA GLY A 449 -5.42 3.85 8.44
C GLY A 449 -5.16 4.80 7.28
N GLN A 450 -3.88 5.09 7.02
CA GLN A 450 -3.45 5.98 5.94
C GLN A 450 -3.50 5.24 4.60
N ARG A 451 -2.89 4.04 4.51
CA ARG A 451 -2.73 3.33 3.24
C ARG A 451 -3.04 1.84 3.36
N PHE A 452 -3.75 1.31 2.38
CA PHE A 452 -3.92 -0.12 2.18
C PHE A 452 -3.49 -0.52 0.77
N THR A 453 -2.66 -1.56 0.66
CA THR A 453 -2.22 -2.15 -0.60
C THR A 453 -2.51 -3.63 -0.62
N PHE A 454 -3.28 -4.08 -1.61
CA PHE A 454 -3.52 -5.47 -1.95
C PHE A 454 -3.00 -5.72 -3.36
N ARG A 455 -1.94 -6.51 -3.50
CA ARG A 455 -1.28 -6.72 -4.80
C ARG A 455 -0.88 -8.17 -5.04
N SER A 456 -0.87 -8.61 -6.29
CA SER A 456 -0.47 -9.98 -6.67
C SER A 456 -1.13 -11.07 -5.80
N SER A 457 -2.36 -10.83 -5.34
CA SER A 457 -3.01 -11.61 -4.29
C SER A 457 -4.36 -12.11 -4.74
N TYR A 458 -4.93 -13.04 -3.96
CA TYR A 458 -6.18 -13.72 -4.31
C TYR A 458 -7.13 -13.74 -3.11
N SER A 459 -8.30 -13.12 -3.27
CA SER A 459 -9.36 -13.18 -2.25
C SER A 459 -10.62 -13.74 -2.87
N HIS A 460 -11.14 -14.82 -2.30
CA HIS A 460 -12.29 -15.52 -2.84
C HIS A 460 -13.19 -16.20 -1.82
N HIS A 461 -14.40 -16.56 -2.24
CA HIS A 461 -15.34 -17.33 -1.42
C HIS A 461 -15.63 -16.74 -0.03
N ALA A 462 -15.70 -15.42 0.14
CA ALA A 462 -16.21 -14.87 1.40
C ALA A 462 -17.61 -15.46 1.70
N ARG A 463 -17.81 -15.92 2.93
CA ARG A 463 -19.06 -16.52 3.42
C ARG A 463 -19.96 -15.40 3.93
N VAL A 464 -20.64 -14.73 3.00
CA VAL A 464 -21.27 -13.41 3.22
C VAL A 464 -20.21 -12.37 3.64
N GLY A 465 -20.57 -11.09 3.75
CA GLY A 465 -19.60 -10.02 3.97
C GLY A 465 -18.89 -9.64 2.67
N HIS A 466 -17.56 -9.55 2.64
CA HIS A 466 -16.81 -9.03 1.48
C HIS A 466 -15.54 -9.84 1.23
N ASN A 467 -15.18 -10.01 -0.05
CA ASN A 467 -13.85 -10.50 -0.39
C ASN A 467 -12.78 -9.46 0.00
N LEU A 468 -13.10 -8.16 -0.12
CA LEU A 468 -12.24 -7.06 0.33
C LEU A 468 -13.09 -5.87 0.82
N LYS A 469 -12.88 -5.43 2.06
CA LYS A 469 -13.44 -4.18 2.61
C LYS A 469 -12.31 -3.30 3.15
N SER A 470 -12.26 -2.03 2.73
CA SER A 470 -11.26 -1.09 3.25
C SER A 470 -11.78 0.32 3.54
N ARG A 471 -11.46 0.83 4.73
CA ARG A 471 -11.73 2.21 5.18
C ARG A 471 -10.50 3.11 5.18
N ALA A 472 -9.36 2.64 4.64
CA ALA A 472 -8.12 3.42 4.58
C ALA A 472 -8.30 4.70 3.73
N ALA A 473 -7.49 5.72 4.01
CA ALA A 473 -7.52 6.98 3.26
C ALA A 473 -7.01 6.83 1.82
N GLU A 474 -6.03 5.95 1.61
CA GLU A 474 -5.50 5.55 0.30
C GLU A 474 -5.61 4.05 0.11
N ASN A 475 -6.05 3.61 -1.07
CA ASN A 475 -6.32 2.20 -1.36
C ASN A 475 -5.73 1.81 -2.71
N PHE A 476 -4.92 0.76 -2.74
CA PHE A 476 -4.29 0.21 -3.93
C PHE A 476 -4.67 -1.26 -4.06
N VAL A 477 -5.55 -1.58 -4.99
CA VAL A 477 -5.92 -2.95 -5.37
C VAL A 477 -5.34 -3.19 -6.75
N LEU A 478 -4.23 -3.92 -6.83
CA LEU A 478 -3.37 -3.96 -8.01
C LEU A 478 -3.13 -5.39 -8.48
N HIS A 479 -3.32 -5.65 -9.79
CA HIS A 479 -2.96 -6.91 -10.47
C HIS A 479 -3.21 -8.16 -9.63
N SER A 480 -4.40 -8.23 -9.06
CA SER A 480 -4.86 -9.25 -8.12
C SER A 480 -6.15 -9.90 -8.62
N ARG A 481 -6.55 -10.98 -7.96
CA ARG A 481 -7.79 -11.70 -8.22
C ARG A 481 -8.75 -11.57 -7.03
N VAL A 482 -9.92 -10.97 -7.24
CA VAL A 482 -10.94 -10.78 -6.19
C VAL A 482 -12.28 -11.30 -6.69
N MET A 483 -12.73 -12.46 -6.23
CA MET A 483 -13.81 -13.21 -6.89
C MET A 483 -14.68 -14.04 -5.95
N ASP A 484 -15.96 -14.20 -6.24
CA ASP A 484 -16.79 -15.19 -5.53
C ASP A 484 -16.62 -16.62 -6.05
N GLU A 485 -16.27 -16.73 -7.33
CA GLU A 485 -16.30 -17.97 -8.10
C GLU A 485 -17.70 -18.63 -8.06
N ALA A 486 -17.76 -19.96 -8.17
CA ALA A 486 -19.01 -20.67 -8.36
C ALA A 486 -19.88 -20.69 -7.09
N THR A 487 -19.26 -20.67 -5.91
CA THR A 487 -19.95 -20.91 -4.64
C THR A 487 -19.80 -19.82 -3.59
N GLY A 488 -18.89 -18.86 -3.78
CA GLY A 488 -18.77 -17.69 -2.91
C GLY A 488 -20.04 -16.85 -2.95
N ASN A 489 -20.39 -16.28 -1.80
CA ASN A 489 -21.60 -15.50 -1.63
C ASN A 489 -21.32 -14.17 -0.93
N SER A 490 -20.24 -13.48 -1.32
CA SER A 490 -19.97 -12.14 -0.80
C SER A 490 -21.14 -11.20 -1.08
N SER A 491 -21.30 -10.17 -0.26
CA SER A 491 -22.19 -9.05 -0.49
C SER A 491 -21.64 -8.19 -1.63
N TYR A 492 -20.62 -7.38 -1.35
CA TYR A 492 -19.78 -6.76 -2.37
C TYR A 492 -18.48 -7.54 -2.53
N VAL A 493 -17.98 -7.65 -3.76
CA VAL A 493 -16.67 -8.24 -4.06
C VAL A 493 -15.58 -7.30 -3.51
N ILE A 494 -15.69 -6.01 -3.82
CA ILE A 494 -14.83 -4.94 -3.29
C ILE A 494 -15.72 -3.83 -2.72
N ASP A 495 -15.49 -3.47 -1.46
CA ASP A 495 -16.14 -2.34 -0.78
C ASP A 495 -15.12 -1.35 -0.25
N ILE A 496 -15.21 -0.11 -0.74
CA ILE A 496 -14.49 1.07 -0.21
C ILE A 496 -15.55 1.99 0.41
N PRO A 497 -16.11 1.60 1.57
CA PRO A 497 -17.35 2.16 2.08
C PRO A 497 -17.28 3.65 2.41
N ASN A 498 -16.12 4.18 2.77
CA ASN A 498 -15.94 5.59 3.15
C ASN A 498 -15.22 6.44 2.10
N GLY A 499 -14.99 5.88 0.91
CA GLY A 499 -14.14 6.47 -0.10
C GLY A 499 -12.69 6.64 0.38
N GLY A 500 -11.96 7.50 -0.34
CA GLY A 500 -10.53 7.69 -0.18
C GLY A 500 -9.88 7.68 -1.56
N LEU A 501 -8.63 8.13 -1.68
CA LEU A 501 -7.89 8.02 -2.93
C LEU A 501 -7.73 6.54 -3.25
N THR A 502 -8.24 6.09 -4.39
CA THR A 502 -8.38 4.65 -4.65
C THR A 502 -7.98 4.29 -6.07
N TYR A 503 -7.12 3.28 -6.18
CA TYR A 503 -6.67 2.67 -7.42
C TYR A 503 -7.08 1.20 -7.43
N ILE A 504 -7.90 0.82 -8.41
CA ILE A 504 -8.27 -0.56 -8.71
C ILE A 504 -7.77 -0.82 -10.12
N ILE A 505 -6.56 -1.37 -10.25
CA ILE A 505 -5.83 -1.43 -11.53
C ILE A 505 -5.36 -2.85 -11.85
N GLY A 506 -5.63 -3.31 -13.07
CA GLY A 506 -5.07 -4.57 -13.56
C GLY A 506 -5.68 -5.84 -12.95
N ASN A 507 -6.83 -5.76 -12.27
CA ASN A 507 -7.37 -6.87 -11.50
C ASN A 507 -8.34 -7.76 -12.29
N LEU A 508 -8.42 -9.01 -11.85
CA LEU A 508 -9.52 -9.91 -12.19
C LEU A 508 -10.58 -9.81 -11.10
N ILE A 509 -11.78 -9.36 -11.47
CA ILE A 509 -12.89 -9.17 -10.52
C ILE A 509 -14.07 -9.99 -11.01
N GLN A 510 -14.65 -10.81 -10.13
CA GLN A 510 -15.84 -11.57 -10.49
C GLN A 510 -16.87 -11.55 -9.36
N GLN A 511 -18.10 -11.18 -9.72
CA GLN A 511 -19.27 -11.32 -8.87
C GLN A 511 -19.98 -12.62 -9.23
N GLY A 512 -20.11 -13.50 -8.22
CA GLY A 512 -20.62 -14.84 -8.38
C GLY A 512 -22.14 -14.92 -8.46
N PRO A 513 -22.66 -16.07 -8.91
CA PRO A 513 -24.10 -16.29 -9.03
C PRO A 513 -24.80 -16.31 -7.66
N GLN A 514 -24.06 -16.57 -6.57
CA GLN A 514 -24.57 -16.63 -5.21
C GLN A 514 -24.31 -15.34 -4.41
N ALA A 515 -23.71 -14.30 -5.00
CA ALA A 515 -23.47 -13.04 -4.31
C ALA A 515 -24.77 -12.50 -3.68
N GLU A 516 -24.69 -11.91 -2.49
CA GLU A 516 -25.88 -11.39 -1.81
C GLU A 516 -26.33 -10.05 -2.40
N ASN A 517 -25.38 -9.14 -2.63
CA ASN A 517 -25.67 -7.82 -3.17
C ASN A 517 -25.53 -7.81 -4.70
N SER A 518 -26.36 -7.03 -5.38
CA SER A 518 -26.31 -6.89 -6.84
C SER A 518 -25.27 -5.88 -7.33
N ILE A 519 -24.29 -5.53 -6.49
CA ILE A 519 -23.21 -4.58 -6.83
C ILE A 519 -21.87 -5.31 -6.65
N ALA A 520 -20.99 -5.31 -7.66
CA ALA A 520 -19.69 -5.96 -7.55
C ALA A 520 -18.68 -5.07 -6.81
N VAL A 521 -18.50 -3.83 -7.28
CA VAL A 521 -17.59 -2.83 -6.68
C VAL A 521 -18.40 -1.65 -6.15
N ARG A 522 -18.24 -1.34 -4.86
CA ARG A 522 -18.93 -0.24 -4.20
C ARG A 522 -17.95 0.78 -3.62
N PHE A 523 -18.13 2.05 -3.98
CA PHE A 523 -17.32 3.17 -3.47
C PHE A 523 -18.19 4.22 -2.76
N GLY A 524 -17.93 4.48 -1.49
CA GLY A 524 -18.68 5.42 -0.66
C GLY A 524 -20.05 4.89 -0.24
N ALA A 525 -20.17 3.59 0.06
CA ALA A 525 -21.42 2.95 0.50
C ALA A 525 -21.97 3.54 1.81
N GLU A 526 -21.07 3.90 2.72
CA GLU A 526 -21.35 4.37 4.08
C GLU A 526 -21.06 5.88 4.23
N GLY A 527 -20.98 6.60 3.11
CA GLY A 527 -20.71 8.04 3.06
C GLY A 527 -19.22 8.36 2.95
N LEU A 528 -18.92 9.35 2.12
CA LEU A 528 -17.57 9.86 1.91
C LEU A 528 -17.09 10.59 3.18
N LEU A 529 -15.96 10.14 3.74
CA LEU A 529 -15.42 10.70 4.98
C LEU A 529 -14.73 12.04 4.71
N GLY A 530 -15.18 13.11 5.38
CA GLY A 530 -14.61 14.44 5.22
C GLY A 530 -13.10 14.51 5.49
N GLY A 531 -12.42 15.47 4.86
CA GLY A 531 -10.97 15.66 5.00
C GLY A 531 -10.10 14.73 4.15
N ARG A 532 -10.70 13.99 3.19
CA ARG A 532 -9.97 13.07 2.28
C ARG A 532 -10.16 13.46 0.82
N THR A 533 -9.15 13.15 0.01
CA THR A 533 -9.33 13.03 -1.44
C THR A 533 -10.17 11.78 -1.73
N HIS A 534 -11.14 11.90 -2.64
CA HIS A 534 -12.05 10.80 -3.02
C HIS A 534 -11.94 10.47 -4.51
N ASN A 535 -10.76 10.66 -5.08
CA ASN A 535 -10.51 10.31 -6.47
C ASN A 535 -10.46 8.79 -6.60
N LEU A 536 -11.07 8.27 -7.66
CA LEU A 536 -11.21 6.84 -7.89
C LEU A 536 -10.75 6.49 -9.31
N TYR A 537 -9.83 5.56 -9.42
CA TYR A 537 -9.30 5.06 -10.68
C TYR A 537 -9.57 3.57 -10.81
N ILE A 538 -10.44 3.18 -11.73
CA ILE A 538 -10.73 1.78 -12.06
C ILE A 538 -10.23 1.53 -13.49
N VAL A 539 -9.02 1.00 -13.62
CA VAL A 539 -8.28 0.98 -14.89
C VAL A 539 -7.81 -0.41 -15.26
N ASN A 540 -8.03 -0.84 -16.50
CA ASN A 540 -7.49 -2.11 -17.02
C ASN A 540 -7.88 -3.34 -16.18
N ASN A 541 -9.12 -3.44 -15.69
CA ASN A 541 -9.60 -4.63 -14.99
C ASN A 541 -10.44 -5.52 -15.92
N SER A 542 -10.45 -6.82 -15.69
CA SER A 542 -11.41 -7.75 -16.28
C SER A 542 -12.49 -8.07 -15.25
N ILE A 543 -13.69 -7.52 -15.43
CA ILE A 543 -14.80 -7.57 -14.48
C ILE A 543 -15.94 -8.41 -15.04
N VAL A 544 -16.23 -9.53 -14.38
CA VAL A 544 -17.28 -10.48 -14.76
C VAL A 544 -18.41 -10.45 -13.74
N ASN A 545 -19.65 -10.38 -14.21
CA ASN A 545 -20.84 -10.49 -13.38
C ASN A 545 -21.70 -11.67 -13.84
N ASP A 546 -21.70 -12.73 -13.04
CA ASP A 546 -22.47 -13.95 -13.34
C ASP A 546 -23.92 -13.86 -12.86
N ARG A 547 -24.33 -12.73 -12.26
CA ARG A 547 -25.74 -12.49 -11.91
C ARG A 547 -26.56 -12.15 -13.15
N GLN A 548 -27.87 -12.45 -13.07
CA GLN A 548 -28.83 -12.09 -14.12
C GLN A 548 -29.04 -10.58 -14.28
N SER A 549 -28.80 -9.81 -13.21
CA SER A 549 -28.92 -8.35 -13.17
C SER A 549 -28.07 -7.78 -12.03
N GLY A 550 -27.63 -6.52 -12.15
CA GLY A 550 -26.90 -5.82 -11.11
C GLY A 550 -26.20 -4.57 -11.64
N ASN A 551 -25.27 -4.04 -10.84
CA ASN A 551 -24.36 -2.98 -11.23
C ASN A 551 -22.92 -3.49 -11.08
N PHE A 552 -22.09 -3.30 -12.09
CA PHE A 552 -20.66 -3.63 -11.95
C PHE A 552 -20.01 -2.69 -10.94
N ILE A 553 -20.23 -1.38 -11.11
CA ILE A 553 -19.62 -0.35 -10.28
C ILE A 553 -20.69 0.62 -9.80
N THR A 554 -20.70 0.92 -8.50
CA THR A 554 -21.54 2.01 -7.94
C THR A 554 -20.68 2.97 -7.12
N ILE A 555 -20.73 4.24 -7.49
CA ILE A 555 -19.90 5.34 -6.96
C ILE A 555 -20.80 6.36 -6.28
N ALA A 556 -20.43 6.78 -5.06
CA ALA A 556 -21.14 7.83 -4.35
C ALA A 556 -21.09 9.17 -5.11
N ALA A 557 -22.20 9.91 -5.09
CA ALA A 557 -22.37 11.13 -5.88
C ALA A 557 -21.33 12.24 -5.60
N GLY A 558 -20.71 12.25 -4.42
CA GLY A 558 -19.67 13.23 -4.07
C GLY A 558 -18.27 12.94 -4.63
N ALA A 559 -18.04 11.78 -5.24
CA ALA A 559 -16.74 11.38 -5.79
C ALA A 559 -16.58 11.87 -7.23
N LEU A 560 -16.56 13.20 -7.41
CA LEU A 560 -16.67 13.84 -8.73
C LEU A 560 -15.49 13.54 -9.67
N THR A 561 -14.33 13.20 -9.14
CA THR A 561 -13.12 12.86 -9.89
C THR A 561 -12.93 11.34 -9.93
N SER A 562 -13.81 10.64 -10.64
CA SER A 562 -13.68 9.20 -10.85
C SER A 562 -13.38 8.89 -12.32
N THR A 563 -12.41 8.04 -12.58
CA THR A 563 -12.03 7.55 -13.92
C THR A 563 -12.25 6.05 -13.98
N VAL A 564 -13.00 5.60 -14.99
CA VAL A 564 -13.20 4.19 -15.29
C VAL A 564 -12.75 3.96 -16.73
N SER A 565 -11.58 3.36 -16.94
CA SER A 565 -11.02 3.20 -18.27
C SER A 565 -10.41 1.84 -18.56
N ASN A 566 -10.42 1.45 -19.84
CA ASN A 566 -9.78 0.23 -20.34
C ASN A 566 -10.23 -1.07 -19.65
N ASN A 567 -11.40 -1.13 -19.02
CA ASN A 567 -11.88 -2.36 -18.38
C ASN A 567 -12.64 -3.23 -19.38
N ILE A 568 -12.59 -4.54 -19.20
CA ILE A 568 -13.54 -5.47 -19.83
C ILE A 568 -14.69 -5.71 -18.84
N PHE A 569 -15.93 -5.55 -19.30
CA PHE A 569 -17.15 -5.89 -18.57
C PHE A 569 -17.88 -7.02 -19.27
N VAL A 570 -18.05 -8.14 -18.56
CA VAL A 570 -18.74 -9.33 -19.07
C VAL A 570 -19.93 -9.66 -18.18
N GLY A 571 -21.08 -9.92 -18.79
CA GLY A 571 -22.32 -10.24 -18.08
C GLY A 571 -23.34 -9.11 -18.07
N ASN A 572 -24.44 -9.31 -17.33
CA ASN A 572 -25.58 -8.41 -17.35
C ASN A 572 -25.48 -7.34 -16.25
N GLY A 573 -26.01 -6.14 -16.53
CA GLY A 573 -26.12 -5.07 -15.54
C GLY A 573 -25.72 -3.70 -16.06
N SER A 574 -25.92 -2.69 -15.22
CA SER A 574 -25.41 -1.34 -15.49
C SER A 574 -23.91 -1.31 -15.22
N LEU A 575 -23.13 -0.78 -16.16
CA LEU A 575 -21.68 -0.69 -15.99
C LEU A 575 -21.30 0.17 -14.79
N ILE A 576 -21.81 1.41 -14.76
CA ILE A 576 -21.42 2.41 -13.78
C ILE A 576 -22.67 3.15 -13.34
N ASN A 577 -22.87 3.24 -12.03
CA ASN A 577 -23.88 4.10 -11.41
C ASN A 577 -23.19 5.11 -10.48
N GLY A 578 -23.11 6.37 -10.91
CA GLY A 578 -22.42 7.44 -10.21
C GLY A 578 -21.57 8.29 -11.16
N PRO A 579 -20.91 9.35 -10.64
CA PRO A 579 -20.05 10.20 -11.44
C PRO A 579 -18.80 9.43 -11.88
N ALA A 580 -18.53 9.39 -13.18
CA ALA A 580 -17.27 8.89 -13.73
C ALA A 580 -17.00 9.43 -15.14
N VAL A 581 -15.73 9.69 -15.43
CA VAL A 581 -15.20 9.82 -16.79
C VAL A 581 -14.89 8.42 -17.30
N VAL A 582 -15.41 8.08 -18.49
CA VAL A 582 -15.40 6.71 -19.03
C VAL A 582 -14.74 6.70 -20.40
N SER A 583 -13.72 5.87 -20.59
CA SER A 583 -12.99 5.75 -21.87
C SER A 583 -12.38 4.35 -22.06
N GLY A 584 -12.21 3.89 -23.31
CA GLY A 584 -11.51 2.63 -23.63
C GLY A 584 -12.10 1.33 -23.04
N ASN A 585 -13.25 1.36 -22.36
CA ASN A 585 -13.86 0.15 -21.79
C ASN A 585 -14.56 -0.69 -22.88
N LEU A 586 -14.45 -2.01 -22.76
CA LEU A 586 -15.15 -2.98 -23.58
C LEU A 586 -16.27 -3.66 -22.78
N GLN A 587 -17.52 -3.45 -23.15
CA GLN A 587 -18.65 -4.26 -22.66
C GLN A 587 -19.03 -5.31 -23.71
N THR A 588 -19.02 -6.58 -23.34
CA THR A 588 -19.26 -7.68 -24.31
C THR A 588 -19.79 -8.93 -23.63
N SER A 589 -20.55 -9.75 -24.36
CA SER A 589 -20.90 -11.12 -23.97
C SER A 589 -19.92 -12.17 -24.50
N SER A 590 -19.00 -11.76 -25.37
CA SER A 590 -18.01 -12.62 -26.03
C SER A 590 -16.63 -11.99 -25.87
N PRO A 591 -16.03 -12.05 -24.66
CA PRO A 591 -14.79 -11.36 -24.36
C PRO A 591 -13.55 -11.98 -25.02
N GLY A 592 -13.68 -13.19 -25.60
CA GLY A 592 -12.54 -13.91 -26.16
C GLY A 592 -11.53 -14.32 -25.08
N PHE A 593 -11.98 -14.59 -23.86
CA PHE A 593 -11.16 -15.18 -22.80
C PHE A 593 -10.76 -16.63 -23.13
N VAL A 594 -9.61 -17.06 -22.62
CA VAL A 594 -9.09 -18.43 -22.81
C VAL A 594 -10.07 -19.47 -22.25
N ASP A 595 -10.55 -19.27 -21.02
CA ASP A 595 -11.52 -20.18 -20.39
C ASP A 595 -12.30 -19.45 -19.28
N ILE A 596 -13.46 -18.88 -19.65
CA ILE A 596 -14.28 -18.12 -18.70
C ILE A 596 -14.89 -19.01 -17.60
N ASP A 597 -15.20 -20.27 -17.89
CA ASP A 597 -15.84 -21.19 -16.95
C ASP A 597 -14.88 -21.64 -15.84
N ASN A 598 -13.56 -21.60 -16.12
CA ASN A 598 -12.49 -21.84 -15.15
C ASN A 598 -11.77 -20.54 -14.73
N TYR A 599 -12.38 -19.38 -14.98
CA TYR A 599 -11.90 -18.06 -14.57
C TYR A 599 -10.53 -17.63 -15.16
N ASP A 600 -10.13 -18.23 -16.27
CA ASP A 600 -8.95 -17.84 -17.02
C ASP A 600 -9.31 -16.71 -18.00
N TYR A 601 -9.17 -15.48 -17.51
CA TYR A 601 -9.51 -14.27 -18.24
C TYR A 601 -8.40 -13.74 -19.13
N ARG A 602 -7.34 -14.54 -19.38
CA ARG A 602 -6.34 -14.20 -20.41
C ARG A 602 -7.02 -14.10 -21.77
N LEU A 603 -6.49 -13.24 -22.64
CA LEU A 603 -7.07 -12.98 -23.95
C LEU A 603 -6.64 -14.06 -24.96
N THR A 604 -7.57 -14.48 -25.81
CA THR A 604 -7.26 -15.21 -27.05
C THR A 604 -7.05 -14.21 -28.19
N GLY A 605 -6.38 -14.64 -29.27
CA GLY A 605 -6.17 -13.79 -30.46
C GLY A 605 -7.45 -13.38 -31.22
N ALA A 606 -8.62 -13.84 -30.78
CA ALA A 606 -9.92 -13.43 -31.31
C ALA A 606 -10.62 -12.36 -30.46
N SER A 607 -10.01 -11.94 -29.34
CA SER A 607 -10.60 -10.96 -28.43
C SER A 607 -10.71 -9.58 -29.08
N ALA A 608 -11.87 -8.94 -28.91
CA ALA A 608 -12.08 -7.55 -29.29
C ALA A 608 -11.45 -6.55 -28.30
N ALA A 609 -10.84 -7.04 -27.22
CA ALA A 609 -10.14 -6.21 -26.24
C ALA A 609 -8.72 -5.84 -26.70
N ILE A 610 -8.17 -6.58 -27.67
CA ILE A 610 -6.82 -6.35 -28.19
C ILE A 610 -6.76 -4.98 -28.87
N ASP A 611 -5.77 -4.17 -28.52
CA ASP A 611 -5.53 -2.80 -28.97
C ASP A 611 -6.71 -1.83 -28.75
N ALA A 612 -7.69 -2.18 -27.90
CA ALA A 612 -8.92 -1.42 -27.73
C ALA A 612 -8.85 -0.33 -26.64
N GLY A 613 -7.82 -0.36 -25.80
CA GLY A 613 -7.62 0.59 -24.72
C GLY A 613 -7.08 1.94 -25.19
N VAL A 614 -7.08 2.91 -24.28
CA VAL A 614 -6.47 4.24 -24.45
C VAL A 614 -5.35 4.42 -23.44
N THR A 615 -4.30 5.18 -23.76
CA THR A 615 -3.24 5.49 -22.78
C THR A 615 -3.85 6.16 -21.55
N PRO A 616 -3.79 5.52 -20.36
CA PRO A 616 -4.54 6.01 -19.21
C PRO A 616 -3.84 7.15 -18.45
N GLY A 617 -2.54 7.38 -18.68
CA GLY A 617 -1.77 8.45 -18.03
C GLY A 617 -1.50 8.18 -16.55
N SER A 618 -1.47 9.25 -15.74
CA SER A 618 -1.36 9.21 -14.28
C SER A 618 -2.61 9.79 -13.61
N GLY A 619 -2.81 9.46 -12.33
CA GLY A 619 -3.85 10.01 -11.47
C GLY A 619 -3.32 10.25 -10.07
N ASP A 620 -3.38 11.50 -9.59
CA ASP A 620 -2.78 11.94 -8.32
C ASP A 620 -1.33 11.43 -8.13
N GLY A 621 -0.48 11.63 -9.14
CA GLY A 621 0.93 11.19 -9.13
C GLY A 621 1.16 9.69 -9.35
N PHE A 622 0.12 8.85 -9.45
CA PHE A 622 0.27 7.41 -9.65
C PHE A 622 0.03 6.97 -11.11
N PRO A 623 0.92 6.17 -11.73
CA PRO A 623 0.71 5.63 -13.08
C PRO A 623 -0.52 4.73 -13.16
N LEU A 624 -1.39 4.98 -14.13
CA LEU A 624 -2.64 4.21 -14.29
C LEU A 624 -2.52 2.99 -15.21
N LEU A 625 -1.42 2.88 -15.97
CA LEU A 625 -1.13 1.71 -16.79
C LEU A 625 -0.60 0.58 -15.89
N PRO A 626 -1.22 -0.63 -15.88
CA PRO A 626 -0.72 -1.74 -15.08
C PRO A 626 0.66 -2.20 -15.56
N ALA A 627 1.64 -2.17 -14.66
CA ALA A 627 2.98 -2.71 -14.91
C ALA A 627 3.06 -4.24 -14.89
N ARG A 628 2.06 -4.89 -14.25
CA ARG A 628 2.01 -6.33 -14.00
C ARG A 628 0.63 -6.88 -14.31
N GLN A 629 0.59 -8.19 -14.58
CA GLN A 629 -0.63 -8.95 -14.74
C GLN A 629 -0.64 -10.15 -13.79
N TYR A 630 -1.82 -10.51 -13.29
CA TYR A 630 -1.97 -11.54 -12.27
C TYR A 630 -1.61 -12.94 -12.80
N VAL A 631 -0.96 -13.74 -11.96
CA VAL A 631 -0.67 -15.17 -12.18
C VAL A 631 -1.30 -15.95 -11.03
N HIS A 632 -2.15 -16.92 -11.37
CA HIS A 632 -2.80 -17.77 -10.37
C HIS A 632 -1.77 -18.77 -9.77
N PRO A 633 -1.76 -19.04 -8.44
CA PRO A 633 -2.79 -18.72 -7.44
C PRO A 633 -2.69 -17.39 -6.68
N ALA A 634 -1.52 -16.81 -6.49
CA ALA A 634 -1.36 -15.52 -5.82
C ALA A 634 0.01 -14.95 -6.21
N ASP A 635 0.17 -14.63 -7.48
CA ASP A 635 1.40 -14.11 -8.06
C ASP A 635 1.09 -13.07 -9.14
N ALA A 636 2.14 -12.44 -9.67
CA ALA A 636 2.05 -11.56 -10.83
C ALA A 636 3.36 -11.56 -11.61
N GLU A 637 3.23 -11.50 -12.93
CA GLU A 637 4.33 -11.32 -13.86
C GLU A 637 4.29 -9.92 -14.48
N LEU A 638 5.36 -9.52 -15.16
CA LEU A 638 5.35 -8.28 -15.93
C LEU A 638 4.24 -8.34 -16.97
N ARG A 639 3.48 -7.26 -17.11
CA ARG A 639 2.52 -7.14 -18.19
C ARG A 639 3.30 -6.87 -19.48
N PRO A 640 3.18 -7.73 -20.52
CA PRO A 640 3.81 -7.45 -21.80
C PRO A 640 3.34 -6.12 -22.38
N GLN A 641 4.18 -5.48 -23.19
CA GLN A 641 3.79 -4.32 -23.99
C GLN A 641 3.72 -4.75 -25.44
N ASN A 642 2.53 -4.72 -26.04
CA ASN A 642 2.34 -5.17 -27.40
C ASN A 642 1.34 -4.26 -28.14
N GLY A 643 1.86 -3.24 -28.81
CA GLY A 643 1.01 -2.32 -29.58
C GLY A 643 0.31 -1.29 -28.70
N THR A 644 -0.97 -1.06 -28.98
CA THR A 644 -1.83 -0.22 -28.15
C THR A 644 -2.29 -1.04 -26.95
N VAL A 645 -2.36 -0.43 -25.77
CA VAL A 645 -2.79 -1.16 -24.56
C VAL A 645 -4.13 -1.86 -24.77
N ASP A 646 -4.20 -3.14 -24.40
CA ASP A 646 -5.44 -3.90 -24.45
C ASP A 646 -6.41 -3.42 -23.36
N ALA A 647 -7.71 -3.51 -23.62
CA ALA A 647 -8.68 -3.46 -22.53
C ALA A 647 -8.56 -4.71 -21.66
N GLY A 648 -8.73 -4.56 -20.34
CA GLY A 648 -8.73 -5.65 -19.37
C GLY A 648 -7.39 -5.84 -18.66
N ALA A 649 -7.38 -6.83 -17.77
CA ALA A 649 -6.28 -7.13 -16.84
C ALA A 649 -5.05 -7.78 -17.48
N TYR A 650 -5.21 -8.37 -18.67
CA TYR A 650 -4.14 -9.02 -19.41
C TYR A 650 -3.82 -8.27 -20.69
N GLU A 651 -2.53 -8.26 -21.07
CA GLU A 651 -2.12 -7.94 -22.43
C GLU A 651 -2.02 -9.23 -23.24
N TYR A 652 -2.53 -9.22 -24.47
CA TYR A 652 -2.36 -10.30 -25.42
C TYR A 652 -0.96 -10.28 -26.01
N SER A 653 -0.24 -11.39 -25.85
CA SER A 653 1.05 -11.64 -26.51
C SER A 653 0.96 -12.97 -27.28
N PRO A 654 1.14 -12.99 -28.61
CA PRO A 654 0.96 -14.17 -29.48
C PRO A 654 1.87 -15.37 -29.22
#